data_AF-A0A199VUR6-F1
#
_entry.id   AF-A0A199VUR6-F1
#
_cell.length_a   1.000
_cell.length_b   1.000
_cell.length_c   1.000
_cell.angle_alpha   90.00
_cell.angle_beta   90.00
_cell.angle_gamma   90.00
#
_symmetry.space_group_name_H-M   'P 1'
#
loop_
_entity.id
_entity.type
_entity.pdbx_description
1 polymer ?
#
loop_
_entity_poly.entity_id
_entity_poly.type
_entity_poly.pdbx_seq_one_letter_code
_entity_poly.pdbx_strand_id
1 'polypeptide(L)'
;MAQSGDVCPTASPNEAGRSGPEHTVTLDDLMVVVSVIMGLLAVLLLVRGLLGRLSGGATTHPTVRFFLWVVFALFLPLTSYMFSVAKNLDQVLRWQLILLWMLLAELLRKKLDGVSTINASPLQGVNKQSTWDAVDQIVRIAWLGYLIYGYTVDRVFVILWAFSIIKVAQRVAAVEVAKRSFALGENPHLVAGYMRQLFAEQQQETASTGGGEERSMSTVMKACKYVIMGEDRVERETGPHGYSLQLSVDEDRKKMVTVGDVWQLAASDDTLFTSRRLKLKDLCLSFALYKLLRRRFEGYPSAEAGRHQSLDFLLCGMLGDDKDISPRDSRLPKEHKGERIFRVIEDELSFLSDYYFSTILITLSNLWFFLLNCVVTLIILFFCCIVIFIYVLSERDGVLGCLLDDQDARGTVMYDLIITLLLIATLFLLEYAEVVVYVLSDWVMVSLLCTYAKKPSWRRSATIRWVLTMLRRVKTCLKRPDLKFNQHNILEPRGRTLQIFSHLVLRRRFLKVQLMILKPVLGRRFLGVRSTPVPKEVKAAIVKYLIDSGGQGPAPHIGESVLQQNGAAGEELLQACKSNGAVETIIVWHIATCLYKMKHPSLLPSRQQPQQSEDHDTQANRRIAETLSKYCTYLVALAPELLPDDAAATATAYKTAVGEIQNALLKGHDRKLDDFERVTSMRKANGTAAERGAELGHQLVAVADDRLVWKVLAELWTEIVVYIAPSDDVKSHAQALAHGGEFITHIWALLTHGGVLRWSTADENAPPPPPSADQSPV
;
A
#
# COMPACT_ATOMS: atom_id res chain seq x y z
N MET A 1 26.43 -67.40 -51.58
CA MET A 1 27.51 -68.07 -50.81
C MET A 1 28.74 -68.15 -51.70
N ALA A 2 29.90 -67.57 -51.42
CA ALA A 2 30.31 -66.40 -50.63
C ALA A 2 31.63 -65.95 -51.30
N GLN A 3 31.72 -64.67 -51.70
CA GLN A 3 32.91 -64.05 -52.26
C GLN A 3 33.74 -63.44 -51.12
N SER A 4 35.05 -63.69 -51.11
CA SER A 4 36.04 -62.90 -50.38
C SER A 4 37.16 -62.55 -51.37
N GLY A 5 37.11 -61.33 -51.92
CA GLY A 5 38.20 -60.75 -52.69
C GLY A 5 38.56 -59.42 -52.06
N ASP A 6 39.78 -59.35 -51.53
CA ASP A 6 40.42 -58.12 -51.08
C ASP A 6 40.45 -57.10 -52.22
N VAL A 7 39.84 -55.94 -52.00
CA VAL A 7 40.02 -54.75 -52.85
C VAL A 7 40.14 -53.53 -51.95
N CYS A 8 41.29 -52.89 -52.04
CA CYS A 8 41.61 -51.56 -51.53
C CYS A 8 40.65 -50.52 -52.12
N PRO A 9 40.11 -49.54 -51.35
CA PRO A 9 39.62 -48.32 -51.94
C PRO A 9 40.57 -47.15 -51.63
N THR A 10 41.17 -46.68 -52.71
CA THR A 10 41.43 -45.28 -53.06
C THR A 10 40.92 -44.22 -52.09
N ALA A 11 41.84 -43.33 -51.71
CA ALA A 11 41.58 -42.07 -51.03
C ALA A 11 40.52 -41.22 -51.75
N SER A 12 39.50 -40.78 -51.00
CA SER A 12 38.65 -39.63 -51.32
C SER A 12 39.10 -38.43 -50.48
N PRO A 13 39.23 -37.21 -51.07
CA PRO A 13 39.48 -36.00 -50.30
C PRO A 13 38.16 -35.34 -49.87
N ASN A 14 38.16 -34.81 -48.66
CA ASN A 14 37.27 -33.75 -48.14
C ASN A 14 35.79 -34.07 -47.88
N GLU A 15 35.50 -34.49 -46.65
CA GLU A 15 34.30 -34.04 -45.91
C GLU A 15 34.76 -33.47 -44.56
N ALA A 16 35.26 -32.23 -44.58
CA ALA A 16 35.43 -31.42 -43.39
C ALA A 16 34.90 -30.01 -43.69
N GLY A 17 33.91 -29.56 -42.90
CA GLY A 17 33.56 -28.15 -42.75
C GLY A 17 32.64 -27.54 -43.81
N ARG A 18 31.34 -27.85 -43.74
CA ARG A 18 30.27 -26.91 -44.14
C ARG A 18 29.14 -26.95 -43.12
N SER A 19 29.39 -26.45 -41.92
CA SER A 19 28.34 -25.82 -41.12
C SER A 19 28.04 -24.46 -41.78
N GLY A 20 26.85 -24.32 -42.36
CA GLY A 20 26.52 -23.22 -43.26
C GLY A 20 26.34 -21.83 -42.59
N PRO A 21 26.37 -20.75 -43.38
CA PRO A 21 26.11 -19.37 -42.95
C PRO A 21 24.68 -19.14 -42.44
N GLU A 22 23.74 -20.06 -42.68
CA GLU A 22 22.35 -19.94 -42.20
C GLU A 22 22.26 -20.04 -40.67
N HIS A 23 23.05 -20.91 -40.01
CA HIS A 23 22.99 -21.07 -38.56
C HIS A 23 23.60 -19.88 -37.80
N THR A 24 24.62 -19.23 -38.35
CA THR A 24 25.24 -18.04 -37.74
C THR A 24 24.33 -16.82 -37.84
N VAL A 25 23.66 -16.61 -38.98
CA VAL A 25 22.67 -15.53 -39.16
C VAL A 25 21.50 -15.69 -38.20
N THR A 26 20.98 -16.92 -38.01
CA THR A 26 19.90 -17.16 -37.05
C THR A 26 20.28 -16.92 -35.59
N LEU A 27 21.56 -17.11 -35.23
CA LEU A 27 22.07 -16.84 -33.88
C LEU A 27 22.20 -15.34 -33.64
N ASP A 28 22.77 -14.60 -34.59
CA ASP A 28 22.96 -13.15 -34.48
C ASP A 28 21.60 -12.43 -34.40
N ASP A 29 20.62 -12.83 -35.22
CA ASP A 29 19.25 -12.31 -35.17
C ASP A 29 18.59 -12.58 -33.81
N LEU A 30 18.75 -13.80 -33.28
CA LEU A 30 18.18 -14.19 -31.99
C LEU A 30 18.89 -13.49 -30.82
N MET A 31 20.21 -13.27 -30.91
CA MET A 31 20.97 -12.47 -29.96
C MET A 31 20.45 -11.04 -29.92
N VAL A 32 20.25 -10.38 -31.07
CA VAL A 32 19.71 -9.01 -31.12
C VAL A 32 18.35 -8.94 -30.44
N VAL A 33 17.46 -9.91 -30.67
CA VAL A 33 16.14 -9.96 -30.03
C VAL A 33 16.26 -10.11 -28.49
N VAL A 34 17.08 -11.05 -28.01
CA VAL A 34 17.32 -11.24 -26.56
C VAL A 34 17.92 -9.99 -25.95
N SER A 35 18.90 -9.40 -26.62
CA SER A 35 19.60 -8.18 -26.26
C SER A 35 18.64 -6.99 -26.13
N VAL A 36 17.75 -6.78 -27.09
CA VAL A 36 16.70 -5.75 -27.03
C VAL A 36 15.73 -5.99 -25.88
N ILE A 37 15.29 -7.24 -25.69
CA ILE A 37 14.41 -7.61 -24.58
C ILE A 37 15.08 -7.32 -23.24
N MET A 38 16.37 -7.67 -23.09
CA MET A 38 17.14 -7.44 -21.86
C MET A 38 17.41 -5.95 -21.60
N GLY A 39 17.69 -5.19 -22.66
CA GLY A 39 17.81 -3.73 -22.59
C GLY A 39 16.52 -3.07 -22.11
N LEU A 40 15.39 -3.42 -22.74
CA LEU A 40 14.07 -2.94 -22.34
C LEU A 40 13.72 -3.37 -20.92
N LEU A 41 14.02 -4.61 -20.55
CA LEU A 41 13.81 -5.14 -19.21
C LEU A 41 14.60 -4.32 -18.18
N ALA A 42 15.89 -4.09 -18.41
CA ALA A 42 16.74 -3.32 -17.52
C ALA A 42 16.24 -1.88 -17.36
N VAL A 43 15.87 -1.18 -18.45
CA VAL A 43 15.29 0.17 -18.38
C VAL A 43 13.96 0.18 -17.64
N LEU A 44 13.06 -0.76 -17.94
CA LEU A 44 11.77 -0.88 -17.25
C LEU A 44 11.95 -1.15 -15.75
N LEU A 45 12.88 -2.03 -15.40
CA LEU A 45 13.25 -2.35 -14.02
C LEU A 45 13.84 -1.13 -13.29
N LEU A 46 14.73 -0.40 -13.95
CA LEU A 46 15.37 0.78 -13.39
C LEU A 46 14.35 1.89 -13.13
N VAL A 47 13.57 2.26 -14.15
CA VAL A 47 12.52 3.28 -14.04
C VAL A 47 11.51 2.87 -12.96
N ARG A 48 11.05 1.62 -12.95
CA ARG A 48 10.09 1.14 -11.96
C ARG A 48 10.67 1.06 -10.55
N GLY A 49 11.88 0.52 -10.41
CA GLY A 49 12.51 0.32 -9.11
C GLY A 49 12.86 1.64 -8.45
N LEU A 50 13.38 2.62 -9.22
CA LEU A 50 13.62 3.96 -8.73
C LEU A 50 12.31 4.70 -8.43
N LEU A 51 11.37 4.72 -9.37
CA LEU A 51 10.10 5.44 -9.18
C LEU A 51 9.25 4.81 -8.08
N GLY A 52 9.20 3.49 -7.98
CA GLY A 52 8.44 2.77 -6.96
C GLY A 52 9.00 2.91 -5.56
N ARG A 53 10.33 2.86 -5.41
CA ARG A 53 10.98 2.96 -4.10
C ARG A 53 11.10 4.40 -3.61
N LEU A 54 11.25 5.36 -4.53
CA LEU A 54 11.36 6.79 -4.18
C LEU A 54 9.99 7.48 -4.06
N SER A 55 9.00 7.10 -4.89
CA SER A 55 7.67 7.73 -4.88
C SER A 55 6.68 7.03 -3.93
N GLY A 56 7.01 5.88 -3.36
CA GLY A 56 6.15 5.13 -2.42
C GLY A 56 4.83 4.60 -3.02
N GLY A 57 4.63 4.71 -4.34
CA GLY A 57 3.32 4.55 -4.97
C GLY A 57 3.28 3.81 -6.30
N ALA A 58 4.33 3.07 -6.70
CA ALA A 58 4.28 2.33 -7.97
C ALA A 58 3.56 0.98 -7.84
N THR A 59 2.24 1.02 -7.67
CA THR A 59 1.39 -0.14 -7.94
C THR A 59 1.55 -0.50 -9.42
N THR A 60 2.13 -1.67 -9.69
CA THR A 60 2.23 -2.16 -11.07
C THR A 60 0.85 -2.46 -11.59
N HIS A 61 0.52 -1.91 -12.77
CA HIS A 61 -0.62 -2.41 -13.51
C HIS A 61 -0.47 -3.92 -13.75
N PRO A 62 -1.53 -4.71 -13.53
CA PRO A 62 -1.50 -6.17 -13.69
C PRO A 62 -0.93 -6.64 -15.04
N THR A 63 -1.15 -5.86 -16.10
CA THR A 63 -0.64 -6.10 -17.46
C THR A 63 0.89 -6.03 -17.54
N VAL A 64 1.51 -5.02 -16.95
CA VAL A 64 2.97 -4.87 -16.93
C VAL A 64 3.59 -6.01 -16.13
N ARG A 65 2.95 -6.41 -15.02
CA ARG A 65 3.38 -7.54 -14.21
C ARG A 65 3.30 -8.86 -14.96
N PHE A 66 2.20 -9.13 -15.65
CA PHE A 66 2.05 -10.36 -16.45
C PHE A 66 3.10 -10.41 -17.56
N PHE A 67 3.31 -9.29 -18.26
CA PHE A 67 4.36 -9.19 -19.28
C PHE A 67 5.75 -9.50 -18.70
N LEU A 68 6.11 -8.90 -17.56
CA LEU A 68 7.38 -9.17 -16.90
C LEU A 68 7.52 -10.64 -16.47
N TRP A 69 6.45 -11.24 -15.94
CA TRP A 69 6.45 -12.66 -15.57
C TRP A 69 6.69 -13.56 -16.79
N VAL A 70 6.02 -13.29 -17.92
CA VAL A 70 6.22 -14.02 -19.18
C VAL A 70 7.65 -13.86 -19.68
N VAL A 71 8.19 -12.63 -19.71
CA VAL A 71 9.57 -12.37 -20.14
C VAL A 71 10.56 -13.15 -19.28
N PHE A 72 10.41 -13.12 -17.95
CA PHE A 72 11.28 -13.86 -17.05
C PHE A 72 11.12 -15.38 -17.17
N ALA A 73 9.92 -15.89 -17.42
CA ALA A 73 9.69 -17.32 -17.61
C ALA A 73 10.37 -17.85 -18.89
N LEU A 74 10.28 -17.07 -19.98
CA LEU A 74 10.86 -17.42 -21.28
C LEU A 74 12.37 -17.16 -21.36
N PHE A 75 12.90 -16.28 -20.51
CA PHE A 75 14.30 -15.88 -20.54
C PHE A 75 15.27 -17.06 -20.36
N LEU A 76 15.11 -17.87 -19.31
CA LEU A 76 16.05 -18.95 -18.99
C LEU A 76 16.11 -20.05 -20.08
N PRO A 77 14.98 -20.54 -20.63
CA PRO A 77 15.01 -21.45 -21.78
C PRO A 77 15.67 -20.84 -23.02
N LEU A 78 15.36 -19.59 -23.34
CA LEU A 78 15.86 -18.91 -24.53
C LEU A 78 17.38 -18.71 -24.44
N THR A 79 17.89 -18.23 -23.32
CA THR A 79 19.34 -18.05 -23.13
C THR A 79 20.09 -19.37 -22.98
N SER A 80 19.45 -20.43 -22.47
CA SER A 80 20.06 -21.77 -22.44
C SER A 80 20.23 -22.35 -23.84
N TYR A 81 19.25 -22.13 -24.73
CA TYR A 81 19.38 -22.47 -26.15
C TYR A 81 20.51 -21.68 -26.82
N MET A 82 20.54 -20.36 -26.61
CA MET A 82 21.60 -19.49 -27.13
C MET A 82 22.99 -19.91 -26.66
N PHE A 83 23.11 -20.23 -25.37
CA PHE A 83 24.34 -20.76 -24.78
C PHE A 83 24.79 -22.04 -25.50
N SER A 84 23.88 -22.99 -25.72
CA SER A 84 24.20 -24.23 -26.43
C SER A 84 24.65 -23.99 -27.87
N VAL A 85 24.01 -23.09 -28.61
CA VAL A 85 24.35 -22.80 -30.01
C VAL A 85 25.67 -22.05 -30.11
N ALA A 86 25.87 -21.00 -29.31
CA ALA A 86 27.13 -20.24 -29.27
C ALA A 86 28.33 -21.10 -28.87
N LYS A 87 28.10 -22.09 -27.98
CA LYS A 87 29.10 -23.09 -27.62
C LYS A 87 29.44 -24.02 -28.79
N ASN A 88 28.44 -24.54 -29.50
CA ASN A 88 28.67 -25.43 -30.65
C ASN A 88 29.43 -24.74 -31.79
N LEU A 89 29.43 -23.41 -31.81
CA LEU A 89 30.18 -22.57 -32.76
C LEU A 89 31.57 -22.14 -32.23
N ASP A 90 32.02 -22.66 -31.08
CA ASP A 90 33.30 -22.34 -30.43
C ASP A 90 33.52 -20.83 -30.14
N GLN A 91 32.44 -20.06 -29.99
CA GLN A 91 32.49 -18.64 -29.67
C GLN A 91 32.66 -18.41 -28.15
N VAL A 92 33.87 -18.67 -27.62
CA VAL A 92 34.22 -18.62 -26.19
C VAL A 92 33.67 -17.38 -25.47
N LEU A 93 33.91 -16.21 -26.05
CA LEU A 93 33.56 -14.93 -25.44
C LEU A 93 32.04 -14.71 -25.36
N ARG A 94 31.29 -15.16 -26.38
CA ARG A 94 29.84 -14.95 -26.48
C ARG A 94 29.06 -15.84 -25.53
N TRP A 95 29.42 -17.11 -25.40
CA TRP A 95 28.71 -17.97 -24.44
C TRP A 95 29.06 -17.63 -22.98
N GLN A 96 30.27 -17.11 -22.69
CA GLN A 96 30.61 -16.54 -21.37
C GLN A 96 29.74 -15.31 -21.05
N LEU A 97 29.50 -14.44 -22.03
CA LEU A 97 28.64 -13.27 -21.86
C LEU A 97 27.17 -13.67 -21.61
N ILE A 98 26.66 -14.67 -22.33
CA ILE A 98 25.31 -15.21 -22.11
C ILE A 98 25.17 -15.80 -20.71
N LEU A 99 26.18 -16.51 -20.20
CA LEU A 99 26.19 -17.00 -18.81
C LEU A 99 26.12 -15.85 -17.79
N LEU A 100 26.88 -14.77 -18.03
CA LEU A 100 26.82 -13.57 -17.19
C LEU A 100 25.43 -12.93 -17.21
N TRP A 101 24.80 -12.82 -18.39
CA TRP A 101 23.43 -12.31 -18.51
C TRP A 101 22.44 -13.19 -17.76
N MET A 102 22.58 -14.52 -17.83
CA MET A 102 21.69 -15.42 -17.10
C MET A 102 21.80 -15.23 -15.59
N LEU A 103 23.01 -15.05 -15.07
CA LEU A 103 23.25 -14.81 -13.65
C LEU A 103 22.72 -13.43 -13.20
N LEU A 104 22.99 -12.37 -13.98
CA LEU A 104 22.49 -11.02 -13.70
C LEU A 104 20.95 -10.93 -13.74
N ALA A 105 20.33 -11.57 -14.72
CA ALA A 105 18.88 -11.62 -14.85
C ALA A 105 18.22 -12.35 -13.68
N GLU A 106 18.83 -13.42 -13.17
CA GLU A 106 18.32 -14.14 -11.98
C GLU A 106 18.39 -13.27 -10.72
N LEU A 107 19.50 -12.53 -10.54
CA LEU A 107 19.64 -11.57 -9.43
C LEU A 107 18.62 -10.43 -9.54
N LEU A 108 18.34 -9.95 -10.74
CA LEU A 108 17.35 -8.90 -11.02
C LEU A 108 15.90 -9.41 -10.89
N ARG A 109 15.60 -10.65 -11.28
CA ARG A 109 14.25 -11.25 -11.20
C ARG A 109 13.68 -11.14 -9.79
N LYS A 110 14.49 -11.45 -8.78
CA LYS A 110 13.98 -11.44 -7.40
C LYS A 110 13.73 -10.04 -6.84
N LYS A 111 14.42 -9.02 -7.37
CA LYS A 111 14.09 -7.61 -7.11
C LYS A 111 12.74 -7.20 -7.72
N LEU A 112 12.26 -7.95 -8.72
CA LEU A 112 10.92 -7.81 -9.30
C LEU A 112 9.84 -8.53 -8.45
N ASP A 113 10.12 -9.75 -7.99
CA ASP A 113 9.14 -10.59 -7.29
C ASP A 113 8.74 -10.08 -5.90
N GLY A 114 9.62 -9.34 -5.22
CA GLY A 114 9.26 -8.62 -3.99
C GLY A 114 8.09 -7.64 -4.15
N VAL A 115 7.75 -7.27 -5.39
CA VAL A 115 6.62 -6.40 -5.73
C VAL A 115 5.46 -7.20 -6.37
N SER A 116 5.63 -8.50 -6.66
CA SER A 116 4.61 -9.36 -7.25
C SER A 116 3.85 -10.19 -6.18
N THR A 117 4.36 -10.40 -4.98
CA THR A 117 3.64 -11.18 -3.95
C THR A 117 2.44 -10.46 -3.31
N ILE A 118 2.21 -9.18 -3.65
CA ILE A 118 1.15 -8.32 -3.09
C ILE A 118 -0.29 -8.87 -3.29
N ASN A 119 -0.51 -9.80 -4.23
CA ASN A 119 -1.85 -10.31 -4.58
C ASN A 119 -2.14 -11.74 -4.09
N ALA A 120 -1.14 -12.48 -3.59
CA ALA A 120 -1.32 -13.84 -3.11
C ALA A 120 -1.44 -13.82 -1.57
N SER A 121 -2.64 -13.51 -1.08
CA SER A 121 -2.97 -13.27 0.34
C SER A 121 -2.27 -12.02 0.94
N PRO A 122 -2.98 -10.89 1.10
CA PRO A 122 -2.39 -9.65 1.65
C PRO A 122 -1.95 -9.76 3.12
N LEU A 123 -2.30 -10.87 3.79
CA LEU A 123 -1.97 -11.17 5.18
C LEU A 123 -0.71 -12.04 5.32
N GLN A 124 0.12 -12.13 4.27
CA GLN A 124 1.42 -12.79 4.34
C GLN A 124 2.42 -11.93 5.11
N GLY A 125 2.19 -11.76 6.42
CA GLY A 125 3.19 -11.21 7.34
C GLY A 125 4.47 -12.04 7.33
N VAL A 126 5.53 -11.53 7.96
CA VAL A 126 6.85 -12.20 8.04
C VAL A 126 6.69 -13.67 8.44
N ASN A 127 5.76 -13.99 9.35
CA ASN A 127 5.48 -15.35 9.84
C ASN A 127 4.89 -16.31 8.77
N LYS A 128 4.19 -15.79 7.76
CA LYS A 128 3.51 -16.59 6.71
C LYS A 128 4.24 -16.55 5.37
N GLN A 129 5.36 -15.82 5.26
CA GLN A 129 6.15 -15.77 4.03
C GLN A 129 6.64 -17.18 3.67
N SER A 130 6.16 -17.66 2.52
CA SER A 130 6.35 -19.03 2.07
C SER A 130 7.80 -19.26 1.64
N THR A 131 8.40 -20.34 2.12
CA THR A 131 9.73 -20.80 1.70
C THR A 131 9.75 -21.30 0.25
N TRP A 132 8.59 -21.58 -0.34
CA TRP A 132 8.45 -22.04 -1.73
C TRP A 132 9.01 -21.04 -2.75
N ASP A 133 8.91 -19.73 -2.47
CA ASP A 133 9.49 -18.68 -3.31
C ASP A 133 11.03 -18.71 -3.36
N ALA A 134 11.67 -19.27 -2.32
CA ALA A 134 13.11 -19.48 -2.29
C ALA A 134 13.49 -20.78 -3.05
N VAL A 135 12.61 -21.79 -3.05
CA VAL A 135 12.85 -23.06 -3.74
C VAL A 135 12.97 -22.86 -5.26
N ASP A 136 12.06 -22.12 -5.90
CA ASP A 136 12.15 -21.83 -7.35
C ASP A 136 13.49 -21.14 -7.70
N GLN A 137 13.91 -20.18 -6.87
CA GLN A 137 15.18 -19.48 -7.07
C GLN A 137 16.39 -20.40 -6.88
N ILE A 138 16.36 -21.29 -5.87
CA ILE A 138 17.42 -22.27 -5.62
C ILE A 138 17.55 -23.24 -6.80
N VAL A 139 16.43 -23.73 -7.35
CA VAL A 139 16.43 -24.64 -8.51
C VAL A 139 17.08 -23.98 -9.73
N ARG A 140 16.75 -22.72 -10.01
CA ARG A 140 17.34 -21.98 -11.14
C ARG A 140 18.83 -21.70 -10.94
N ILE A 141 19.25 -21.34 -9.74
CA ILE A 141 20.66 -21.14 -9.41
C ILE A 141 21.43 -22.47 -9.48
N ALA A 142 20.81 -23.58 -9.07
CA ALA A 142 21.41 -24.90 -9.20
C ALA A 142 21.60 -25.29 -10.69
N TRP A 143 20.62 -24.99 -11.55
CA TRP A 143 20.75 -25.15 -13.00
C TRP A 143 21.89 -24.31 -13.59
N LEU A 144 22.00 -23.04 -13.20
CA LEU A 144 23.12 -22.17 -13.56
C LEU A 144 24.46 -22.75 -13.11
N GLY A 145 24.51 -23.32 -11.91
CA GLY A 145 25.68 -24.04 -11.40
C GLY A 145 26.04 -25.23 -12.28
N TYR A 146 25.06 -26.05 -12.66
CA TYR A 146 25.27 -27.16 -13.58
C TYR A 146 25.87 -26.72 -14.92
N LEU A 147 25.36 -25.63 -15.51
CA LEU A 147 25.92 -25.07 -16.74
C LEU A 147 27.36 -24.58 -16.56
N ILE A 148 27.65 -23.93 -15.42
CA ILE A 148 28.99 -23.43 -15.11
C ILE A 148 29.96 -24.60 -14.89
N TYR A 149 29.67 -25.52 -13.98
CA TYR A 149 30.58 -26.64 -13.68
C TYR A 149 30.70 -27.66 -14.81
N GLY A 150 29.61 -27.92 -15.53
CA GLY A 150 29.59 -28.91 -16.61
C GLY A 150 30.37 -28.47 -17.85
N TYR A 151 30.50 -27.15 -18.07
CA TYR A 151 31.00 -26.64 -19.35
C TYR A 151 32.07 -25.55 -19.23
N THR A 152 32.26 -24.94 -18.06
CA THR A 152 33.12 -23.75 -17.89
C THR A 152 33.91 -23.83 -16.58
N VAL A 153 35.19 -24.20 -16.62
CA VAL A 153 36.03 -24.21 -15.42
C VAL A 153 36.70 -22.85 -15.18
N ASP A 154 35.94 -21.76 -15.38
CA ASP A 154 36.41 -20.41 -15.11
C ASP A 154 36.15 -20.04 -13.64
N ARG A 155 37.25 -19.80 -12.91
CA ARG A 155 37.21 -19.48 -11.47
C ARG A 155 36.31 -18.27 -11.18
N VAL A 156 36.25 -17.29 -12.08
CA VAL A 156 35.44 -16.08 -11.90
C VAL A 156 33.94 -16.38 -11.90
N PHE A 157 33.45 -17.24 -12.80
CA PHE A 157 32.04 -17.63 -12.86
C PHE A 157 31.63 -18.50 -11.68
N VAL A 158 32.51 -19.41 -11.24
CA VAL A 158 32.30 -20.20 -10.02
C VAL A 158 32.14 -19.29 -8.80
N ILE A 159 32.98 -18.24 -8.69
CA ILE A 159 32.88 -17.26 -7.60
C ILE A 159 31.57 -16.47 -7.69
N LEU A 160 31.19 -15.96 -8.86
CA LEU A 160 29.92 -15.24 -9.07
C LEU A 160 28.70 -16.08 -8.71
N TRP A 161 28.71 -17.37 -9.09
CA TRP A 161 27.67 -18.32 -8.74
C TRP A 161 27.61 -18.56 -7.23
N ALA A 162 28.75 -18.75 -6.56
CA ALA A 162 28.81 -18.93 -5.12
C ALA A 162 28.24 -17.70 -4.37
N PHE A 163 28.57 -16.48 -4.79
CA PHE A 163 27.99 -15.27 -4.19
C PHE A 163 26.50 -15.12 -4.44
N SER A 164 25.98 -15.65 -5.56
CA SER A 164 24.55 -15.70 -5.83
C SER A 164 23.82 -16.63 -4.85
N ILE A 165 24.43 -17.78 -4.52
CA ILE A 165 23.92 -18.67 -3.46
C ILE A 165 23.97 -18.00 -2.09
N ILE A 166 25.10 -17.37 -1.74
CA ILE A 166 25.26 -16.66 -0.46
C ILE A 166 24.15 -15.61 -0.30
N LYS A 167 23.85 -14.86 -1.35
CA LYS A 167 22.80 -13.83 -1.32
C LYS A 167 21.41 -14.42 -1.08
N VAL A 168 21.09 -15.57 -1.68
CA VAL A 168 19.81 -16.27 -1.43
C VAL A 168 19.77 -16.85 -0.02
N ALA A 169 20.83 -17.53 0.41
CA ALA A 169 20.94 -18.11 1.74
C ALA A 169 20.81 -17.04 2.83
N GLN A 170 21.48 -15.91 2.66
CA GLN A 170 21.38 -14.74 3.53
C GLN A 170 19.94 -14.24 3.63
N ARG A 171 19.22 -14.15 2.51
CA ARG A 171 17.82 -13.73 2.53
C ARG A 171 16.93 -14.71 3.29
N VAL A 172 17.09 -16.02 3.03
CA VAL A 172 16.33 -17.06 3.73
C VAL A 172 16.61 -17.02 5.23
N ALA A 173 17.89 -16.91 5.61
CA ALA A 173 18.30 -16.77 7.01
C ALA A 173 17.72 -15.50 7.66
N ALA A 174 17.75 -14.37 6.96
CA ALA A 174 17.20 -13.12 7.45
C ALA A 174 15.67 -13.21 7.67
N VAL A 175 14.93 -13.86 6.76
CA VAL A 175 13.50 -14.13 6.95
C VAL A 175 13.25 -15.02 8.16
N GLU A 176 14.01 -16.10 8.32
CA GLU A 176 13.81 -17.04 9.44
C GLU A 176 14.16 -16.41 10.80
N VAL A 177 15.23 -15.62 10.86
CA VAL A 177 15.58 -14.84 12.06
C VAL A 177 14.50 -13.80 12.36
N ALA A 178 13.97 -13.13 11.33
CA ALA A 178 12.91 -12.14 11.48
C ALA A 178 11.61 -12.77 12.02
N LYS A 179 11.24 -13.97 11.55
CA LYS A 179 10.10 -14.75 12.06
C LYS A 179 10.21 -15.06 13.54
N ARG A 180 11.38 -15.52 13.98
CA ARG A 180 11.63 -15.91 15.38
C ARG A 180 11.89 -14.71 16.31
N SER A 181 12.12 -13.52 15.76
CA SER A 181 12.43 -12.33 16.54
C SER A 181 11.20 -11.76 17.23
N PHE A 182 11.31 -11.52 18.54
CA PHE A 182 10.29 -10.84 19.34
C PHE A 182 10.18 -9.34 19.08
N ALA A 183 11.19 -8.76 18.42
CA ALA A 183 11.10 -7.38 17.92
C ALA A 183 10.23 -7.29 16.65
N LEU A 184 10.03 -8.41 15.95
CA LEU A 184 9.44 -8.43 14.63
C LEU A 184 8.33 -9.49 14.48
N GLY A 185 8.65 -10.75 14.20
CA GLY A 185 7.67 -11.81 13.94
C GLY A 185 6.77 -12.12 15.13
N GLU A 186 7.33 -12.42 16.30
CA GLU A 186 6.58 -12.77 17.52
C GLU A 186 6.08 -11.53 18.31
N ASN A 187 6.33 -10.33 17.80
CA ASN A 187 6.00 -9.08 18.48
C ASN A 187 4.50 -8.92 18.80
N PRO A 188 3.55 -9.22 17.90
CA PRO A 188 2.14 -9.00 18.18
C PRO A 188 1.62 -9.87 19.32
N HIS A 189 2.15 -11.08 19.47
CA HIS A 189 1.84 -11.94 20.61
C HIS A 189 2.35 -11.35 21.93
N LEU A 190 3.57 -10.81 21.92
CA LEU A 190 4.16 -10.11 23.07
C LEU A 190 3.37 -8.85 23.44
N VAL A 191 3.03 -8.01 22.46
CA VAL A 191 2.25 -6.78 22.66
C VAL A 191 0.83 -7.09 23.14
N ALA A 192 0.21 -8.18 22.65
CA ALA A 192 -1.10 -8.61 23.12
C ALA A 192 -1.09 -8.96 24.61
N GLY A 193 -0.04 -9.65 25.08
CA GLY A 193 0.15 -9.94 26.50
C GLY A 193 0.42 -8.68 27.33
N TYR A 194 1.33 -7.82 26.86
CA TYR A 194 1.62 -6.54 27.50
C TYR A 194 0.39 -5.65 27.69
N MET A 195 -0.43 -5.49 26.65
CA MET A 195 -1.62 -4.64 26.71
C MET A 195 -2.66 -5.17 27.71
N ARG A 196 -2.81 -6.50 27.84
CA ARG A 196 -3.69 -7.07 28.88
C ARG A 196 -3.21 -6.72 30.29
N GLN A 197 -1.91 -6.84 30.54
CA GLN A 197 -1.30 -6.47 31.83
C GLN A 197 -1.52 -4.98 32.11
N LEU A 198 -1.25 -4.13 31.12
CA LEU A 198 -1.43 -2.68 31.22
C LEU A 198 -2.87 -2.31 31.63
N PHE A 199 -3.88 -2.93 31.01
CA PHE A 199 -5.27 -2.63 31.32
C PHE A 199 -5.73 -3.21 32.67
N ALA A 200 -5.19 -4.36 33.08
CA ALA A 200 -5.45 -4.91 34.41
C ALA A 200 -4.94 -3.96 35.51
N GLU A 201 -3.72 -3.43 35.34
CA GLU A 201 -3.13 -2.43 36.25
C GLU A 201 -3.95 -1.13 36.28
N GLN A 202 -4.33 -0.60 35.12
CA GLN A 202 -5.15 0.62 35.04
C GLN A 202 -6.51 0.46 35.72
N GLN A 203 -7.15 -0.71 35.58
CA GLN A 203 -8.44 -0.98 36.20
C GLN A 203 -8.34 -1.00 37.72
N GLN A 204 -7.22 -1.50 38.26
CA GLN A 204 -6.94 -1.51 39.69
C GLN A 204 -6.61 -0.11 40.24
N GLU A 205 -5.90 0.73 39.49
CA GLU A 205 -5.64 2.14 39.82
C GLU A 205 -6.92 2.99 39.78
N THR A 206 -7.83 2.76 38.83
CA THR A 206 -9.11 3.48 38.77
C THR A 206 -10.07 3.09 39.88
N ALA A 207 -9.97 1.86 40.41
CA ALA A 207 -10.80 1.41 41.53
C ALA A 207 -10.35 2.00 42.89
N SER A 208 -9.07 2.38 43.02
CA SER A 208 -8.51 2.95 44.25
C SER A 208 -8.56 4.49 44.30
N THR A 209 -8.69 5.15 43.14
CA THR A 209 -8.74 6.62 43.04
C THR A 209 -10.12 7.07 42.54
N GLY A 210 -11.07 7.22 43.46
CA GLY A 210 -12.37 7.82 43.17
C GLY A 210 -12.24 9.34 42.98
N GLY A 211 -12.32 9.83 41.75
CA GLY A 211 -12.40 11.27 41.49
C GLY A 211 -11.97 11.69 40.09
N GLY A 212 -12.90 12.25 39.32
CA GLY A 212 -12.64 12.90 38.05
C GLY A 212 -11.95 14.24 38.25
N GLU A 213 -10.62 14.26 38.15
CA GLU A 213 -9.89 15.49 37.83
C GLU A 213 -9.88 15.68 36.31
N GLU A 214 -10.13 16.92 35.87
CA GLU A 214 -9.90 17.39 34.50
C GLU A 214 -8.43 17.16 34.12
N ARG A 215 -8.14 15.99 33.54
CA ARG A 215 -6.78 15.65 33.10
C ARG A 215 -6.42 16.48 31.88
N SER A 216 -5.53 17.45 32.06
CA SER A 216 -4.88 18.15 30.94
C SER A 216 -4.32 17.16 29.91
N MET A 217 -4.55 17.43 28.63
CA MET A 217 -4.20 16.58 27.48
C MET A 217 -2.72 16.18 27.43
N SER A 218 -1.83 17.09 27.79
CA SER A 218 -0.39 16.81 27.95
C SER A 218 -0.13 15.79 29.08
N THR A 219 -0.89 15.83 30.17
CA THR A 219 -0.77 14.88 31.29
C THR A 219 -1.24 13.48 30.87
N VAL A 220 -2.31 13.39 30.09
CA VAL A 220 -2.83 12.14 29.52
C VAL A 220 -1.78 11.44 28.66
N MET A 221 -1.12 12.17 27.75
CA MET A 221 -0.10 11.60 26.88
C MET A 221 1.22 11.27 27.60
N LYS A 222 1.59 12.01 28.65
CA LYS A 222 2.73 11.67 29.52
C LYS A 222 2.51 10.38 30.33
N ALA A 223 1.25 10.05 30.61
CA ALA A 223 0.86 8.80 31.27
C ALA A 223 0.64 7.64 30.28
N CYS A 224 0.75 7.88 28.97
CA CYS A 224 0.54 6.85 27.96
C CYS A 224 1.69 5.84 27.96
N LYS A 225 1.39 4.61 28.35
CA LYS A 225 2.36 3.50 28.44
C LYS A 225 2.47 2.68 27.15
N TYR A 226 1.94 3.14 26.00
CA TYR A 226 2.06 2.39 24.75
C TYR A 226 3.53 2.23 24.33
N VAL A 227 3.90 1.01 23.94
CA VAL A 227 5.29 0.63 23.67
C VAL A 227 5.72 1.05 22.28
N ILE A 228 6.89 1.68 22.20
CA ILE A 228 7.54 2.03 20.92
C ILE A 228 8.62 1.01 20.58
N MET A 229 9.67 0.84 21.40
CA MET A 229 10.74 -0.15 21.16
C MET A 229 11.46 -0.60 22.44
N GLY A 230 12.03 -1.81 22.39
CA GLY A 230 12.91 -2.37 23.42
C GLY A 230 12.24 -3.42 24.30
N GLU A 231 10.96 -3.72 24.06
CA GLU A 231 10.22 -4.78 24.72
C GLU A 231 10.79 -6.18 24.47
N ASP A 232 11.51 -6.37 23.35
CA ASP A 232 12.21 -7.60 23.00
C ASP A 232 13.37 -7.93 23.97
N ARG A 233 13.86 -6.91 24.70
CA ARG A 233 14.99 -7.01 25.63
C ARG A 233 14.58 -7.19 27.08
N VAL A 234 13.28 -7.09 27.35
CA VAL A 234 12.68 -7.25 28.68
C VAL A 234 12.51 -8.74 28.97
N GLU A 235 12.72 -9.13 30.23
CA GLU A 235 12.50 -10.51 30.67
C GLU A 235 11.01 -10.87 30.59
N ARG A 236 10.75 -12.10 30.15
CA ARG A 236 9.43 -12.58 29.74
C ARG A 236 9.07 -13.83 30.50
N GLU A 237 7.82 -13.89 30.92
CA GLU A 237 7.21 -15.08 31.49
C GLU A 237 6.16 -15.65 30.54
N THR A 238 6.04 -16.97 30.51
CA THR A 238 5.01 -17.68 29.73
C THR A 238 3.85 -18.05 30.63
N GLY A 239 2.67 -17.47 30.38
CA GLY A 239 1.43 -17.79 31.08
C GLY A 239 0.42 -18.51 30.18
N PRO A 240 -0.71 -18.99 30.75
CA PRO A 240 -1.78 -19.67 30.01
C PRO A 240 -2.47 -18.80 28.95
N HIS A 241 -2.25 -17.49 28.97
CA HIS A 241 -2.87 -16.52 28.06
C HIS A 241 -1.86 -15.77 27.16
N GLY A 242 -0.61 -16.21 27.10
CA GLY A 242 0.47 -15.63 26.28
C GLY A 242 1.70 -15.21 27.10
N TYR A 243 2.47 -14.25 26.56
CA TYR A 243 3.66 -13.70 27.23
C TYR A 243 3.32 -12.55 28.18
N SER A 244 3.90 -12.51 29.37
CA SER A 244 3.89 -11.34 30.28
C SER A 244 5.30 -10.75 30.39
N LEU A 245 5.38 -9.42 30.59
CA LEU A 245 6.64 -8.71 30.78
C LEU A 245 6.87 -8.47 32.27
N GLN A 246 8.07 -8.79 32.77
CA GLN A 246 8.46 -8.46 34.13
C GLN A 246 8.77 -6.96 34.24
N LEU A 247 7.74 -6.15 34.53
CA LEU A 247 7.84 -4.70 34.66
C LEU A 247 8.13 -4.23 36.09
N SER A 248 8.13 -5.15 37.06
CA SER A 248 8.43 -4.89 38.47
C SER A 248 9.90 -4.57 38.73
N VAL A 249 10.79 -4.94 37.79
CA VAL A 249 12.22 -4.65 37.84
C VAL A 249 12.50 -3.34 37.11
N ASP A 250 12.92 -2.31 37.83
CA ASP A 250 13.21 -0.97 37.27
C ASP A 250 14.26 -1.01 36.15
N GLU A 251 15.24 -1.91 36.23
CA GLU A 251 16.25 -2.10 35.19
C GLU A 251 15.65 -2.63 33.89
N ASP A 252 14.66 -3.51 33.97
CA ASP A 252 13.96 -4.03 32.79
C ASP A 252 13.02 -3.01 32.18
N ARG A 253 12.33 -2.22 33.01
CA ARG A 253 11.51 -1.10 32.53
C ARG A 253 12.34 -0.07 31.75
N LYS A 254 13.57 0.23 32.20
CA LYS A 254 14.51 1.13 31.50
C LYS A 254 14.95 0.59 30.13
N LYS A 255 14.82 -0.72 29.86
CA LYS A 255 15.11 -1.32 28.55
C LYS A 255 14.05 -1.03 27.51
N MET A 256 12.88 -0.50 27.87
CA MET A 256 11.77 -0.18 26.98
C MET A 256 11.61 1.34 26.79
N VAL A 257 11.08 1.78 25.65
CA VAL A 257 10.64 3.17 25.43
C VAL A 257 9.14 3.17 25.18
N THR A 258 8.42 4.03 25.91
CA THR A 258 6.98 4.25 25.76
C THR A 258 6.68 5.64 25.18
N VAL A 259 5.44 5.83 24.72
CA VAL A 259 4.94 7.14 24.26
C VAL A 259 5.09 8.21 25.35
N GLY A 260 4.79 7.86 26.61
CA GLY A 260 4.93 8.74 27.76
C GLY A 260 6.34 9.28 27.94
N ASP A 261 7.36 8.44 27.77
CA ASP A 261 8.77 8.85 27.86
C ASP A 261 9.13 9.91 26.81
N VAL A 262 8.62 9.75 25.58
CA VAL A 262 8.82 10.72 24.49
C VAL A 262 8.11 12.05 24.79
N TRP A 263 6.90 12.00 25.35
CA TRP A 263 6.16 13.20 25.74
C TRP A 263 6.77 13.92 26.95
N GLN A 264 7.38 13.19 27.88
CA GLN A 264 8.17 13.77 28.98
C GLN A 264 9.45 14.44 28.49
N LEU A 265 10.14 13.85 27.51
CA LEU A 265 11.30 14.47 26.87
C LEU A 265 10.90 15.73 26.09
N ALA A 266 9.77 15.70 25.39
CA ALA A 266 9.24 16.89 24.70
C ALA A 266 8.90 18.03 25.67
N ALA A 267 8.35 17.69 26.85
CA ALA A 267 8.05 18.66 27.90
C ALA A 267 9.31 19.19 28.63
N SER A 268 10.46 18.53 28.47
CA SER A 268 11.74 18.94 29.03
C SER A 268 12.54 19.87 28.09
N ASP A 269 11.87 20.50 27.12
CA ASP A 269 12.44 21.42 26.10
C ASP A 269 13.51 20.81 25.18
N ASP A 270 13.43 19.52 24.86
CA ASP A 270 14.29 18.94 23.83
C ASP A 270 13.94 19.50 22.43
N THR A 271 14.86 20.31 21.90
CA THR A 271 14.80 20.95 20.58
C THR A 271 14.39 20.03 19.41
N LEU A 272 14.66 18.72 19.48
CA LEU A 272 14.23 17.77 18.44
C LEU A 272 12.75 17.43 18.51
N PHE A 273 12.24 17.10 19.70
CA PHE A 273 10.86 16.66 19.89
C PHE A 273 9.87 17.84 19.93
N THR A 274 10.32 19.03 20.35
CA THR A 274 9.54 20.27 20.34
C THR A 274 9.37 20.86 18.92
N SER A 275 10.18 20.42 17.94
CA SER A 275 10.12 20.99 16.58
C SER A 275 8.85 20.59 15.82
N ARG A 276 7.94 21.57 15.62
CA ARG A 276 6.71 21.41 14.82
C ARG A 276 6.96 21.07 13.35
N ARG A 277 8.16 21.33 12.82
CA ARG A 277 8.52 20.99 11.44
C ARG A 277 8.90 19.52 11.28
N LEU A 278 9.52 18.91 12.29
CA LEU A 278 10.02 17.54 12.22
C LEU A 278 8.95 16.52 12.63
N LYS A 279 8.02 16.91 13.52
CA LYS A 279 6.84 16.13 13.96
C LYS A 279 7.22 14.73 14.47
N LEU A 280 8.35 14.63 15.18
CA LEU A 280 8.94 13.35 15.60
C LEU A 280 8.12 12.67 16.70
N LYS A 281 7.44 13.44 17.56
CA LYS A 281 6.51 12.90 18.58
C LYS A 281 5.35 12.14 17.94
N ASP A 282 4.77 12.73 16.88
CA ASP A 282 3.66 12.14 16.12
C ASP A 282 4.14 10.84 15.43
N LEU A 283 5.35 10.81 14.87
CA LEU A 283 5.93 9.61 14.25
C LEU A 283 6.12 8.46 15.26
N CYS A 284 6.60 8.75 16.46
CA CYS A 284 6.74 7.78 17.54
C CYS A 284 5.38 7.23 17.99
N LEU A 285 4.35 8.08 18.06
CA LEU A 285 2.98 7.68 18.36
C LEU A 285 2.42 6.77 17.25
N SER A 286 2.55 7.15 15.98
CA SER A 286 2.16 6.32 14.83
C SER A 286 2.80 4.94 14.86
N PHE A 287 4.07 4.83 15.30
CA PHE A 287 4.75 3.54 15.44
C PHE A 287 4.15 2.66 16.54
N ALA A 288 3.77 3.25 17.67
CA ALA A 288 3.11 2.53 18.75
C ALA A 288 1.70 2.05 18.32
N LEU A 289 0.94 2.91 17.65
CA LEU A 289 -0.38 2.56 17.10
C LEU A 289 -0.28 1.43 16.06
N TYR A 290 0.73 1.47 15.20
CA TYR A 290 0.98 0.43 14.20
C TYR A 290 1.11 -0.96 14.86
N LYS A 291 1.81 -1.05 16.01
CA LYS A 291 1.93 -2.31 16.76
C LYS A 291 0.58 -2.79 17.30
N LEU A 292 -0.25 -1.87 17.78
CA LEU A 292 -1.59 -2.19 18.26
C LEU A 292 -2.49 -2.70 17.12
N LEU A 293 -2.48 -2.01 15.97
CA LEU A 293 -3.28 -2.38 14.80
C LEU A 293 -2.82 -3.69 14.18
N ARG A 294 -1.51 -3.96 14.15
CA ARG A 294 -0.95 -5.21 13.63
C ARG A 294 -1.48 -6.46 14.35
N ARG A 295 -1.81 -6.38 15.65
CA ARG A 295 -2.47 -7.49 16.37
C ARG A 295 -3.77 -7.91 15.68
N ARG A 296 -4.58 -6.94 15.21
CA ARG A 296 -5.83 -7.20 14.50
C ARG A 296 -5.58 -7.90 13.16
N PHE A 297 -4.55 -7.51 12.41
CA PHE A 297 -4.16 -8.19 11.16
C PHE A 297 -3.69 -9.62 11.38
N GLU A 298 -3.03 -9.91 12.50
CA GLU A 298 -2.53 -11.25 12.80
C GLU A 298 -3.51 -12.12 13.60
N GLY A 299 -4.70 -11.59 13.94
CA GLY A 299 -5.76 -12.32 14.63
C GLY A 299 -5.57 -12.43 16.15
N TYR A 300 -4.72 -11.59 16.74
CA TYR A 300 -4.58 -11.51 18.19
C TYR A 300 -5.69 -10.63 18.82
N PRO A 301 -6.16 -10.98 20.03
CA PRO A 301 -7.25 -10.25 20.68
C PRO A 301 -6.83 -8.82 21.04
N SER A 302 -7.75 -7.89 20.79
CA SER A 302 -7.59 -6.47 21.13
C SER A 302 -8.19 -6.21 22.51
N ALA A 303 -7.36 -6.10 23.54
CA ALA A 303 -7.81 -5.79 24.91
C ALA A 303 -8.50 -4.40 25.01
N GLU A 304 -8.30 -3.54 24.00
CA GLU A 304 -8.94 -2.22 23.85
C GLU A 304 -10.38 -2.28 23.34
N ALA A 305 -10.83 -3.43 22.82
CA ALA A 305 -12.12 -3.56 22.16
C ALA A 305 -13.29 -3.26 23.12
N GLY A 306 -14.25 -2.45 22.68
CA GLY A 306 -15.49 -2.17 23.42
C GLY A 306 -15.37 -1.15 24.56
N ARG A 307 -14.24 -0.45 24.72
CA ARG A 307 -14.08 0.58 25.77
C ARG A 307 -14.13 1.99 25.17
N HIS A 308 -15.24 2.71 25.36
CA HIS A 308 -15.39 4.10 24.86
C HIS A 308 -14.32 5.08 25.38
N GLN A 309 -13.73 4.81 26.55
CA GLN A 309 -12.66 5.62 27.14
C GLN A 309 -11.34 5.60 26.33
N SER A 310 -11.12 4.60 25.47
CA SER A 310 -9.90 4.52 24.64
C SER A 310 -9.94 5.51 23.48
N LEU A 311 -11.10 5.71 22.85
CA LEU A 311 -11.29 6.70 21.79
C LEU A 311 -11.10 8.11 22.31
N ASP A 312 -11.72 8.45 23.44
CA ASP A 312 -11.61 9.78 24.03
C ASP A 312 -10.16 10.07 24.44
N PHE A 313 -9.48 9.12 25.08
CA PHE A 313 -8.05 9.20 25.40
C PHE A 313 -7.17 9.44 24.15
N LEU A 314 -7.46 8.72 23.05
CA LEU A 314 -6.68 8.75 21.82
C LEU A 314 -6.93 10.02 21.01
N LEU A 315 -8.20 10.39 20.80
CA LEU A 315 -8.59 11.61 20.12
C LEU A 315 -8.11 12.83 20.91
N CYS A 316 -8.39 12.89 22.22
CA CYS A 316 -7.91 13.98 23.07
C CYS A 316 -6.40 14.10 22.97
N GLY A 317 -5.60 13.05 23.22
CA GLY A 317 -4.15 13.22 23.15
C GLY A 317 -3.56 13.52 21.75
N MET A 318 -4.26 13.20 20.66
CA MET A 318 -3.87 13.59 19.30
C MET A 318 -4.32 15.01 18.88
N LEU A 319 -5.35 15.58 19.52
CA LEU A 319 -5.90 16.91 19.22
C LEU A 319 -4.91 18.05 19.54
N GLY A 320 -3.99 17.84 20.49
CA GLY A 320 -2.92 18.78 20.88
C GLY A 320 -3.41 20.00 21.67
N ASP A 321 -2.58 20.48 22.60
CA ASP A 321 -2.82 21.73 23.34
C ASP A 321 -2.35 22.95 22.50
N ASP A 322 -3.15 24.02 22.48
CA ASP A 322 -2.83 25.29 21.80
C ASP A 322 -1.57 26.00 22.37
N LYS A 323 -0.98 25.47 23.46
CA LYS A 323 0.23 26.00 24.11
C LYS A 323 1.55 25.59 23.45
N ASP A 324 1.55 24.67 22.49
CA ASP A 324 2.74 24.28 21.70
C ASP A 324 3.20 25.37 20.69
N ILE A 325 2.57 26.56 20.69
CA ILE A 325 2.89 27.66 19.77
C ILE A 325 4.08 28.47 20.33
N SER A 326 5.30 28.10 19.93
CA SER A 326 6.47 28.95 20.13
C SER A 326 6.28 30.30 19.38
N PRO A 327 6.63 31.46 19.98
CA PRO A 327 6.47 32.78 19.35
C PRO A 327 7.15 32.89 17.97
N ARG A 328 8.19 32.09 17.73
CA ARG A 328 9.00 32.06 16.50
C ARG A 328 8.27 31.44 15.30
N ASP A 329 7.24 30.62 15.54
CA ASP A 329 6.52 29.82 14.54
C ASP A 329 5.13 30.36 14.16
N SER A 330 4.77 31.56 14.64
CA SER A 330 3.55 32.31 14.28
C SER A 330 3.41 32.62 12.77
N ARG A 331 4.47 32.40 11.99
CA ARG A 331 4.51 32.58 10.53
C ARG A 331 4.13 31.34 9.71
N LEU A 332 3.91 30.18 10.32
CA LEU A 332 3.41 28.99 9.61
C LEU A 332 1.87 28.92 9.63
N PRO A 333 1.23 28.35 8.58
CA PRO A 333 -0.21 28.15 8.57
C PRO A 333 -0.68 27.33 9.78
N LYS A 334 -1.74 27.78 10.46
CA LYS A 334 -2.40 27.00 11.52
C LYS A 334 -2.95 25.71 10.91
N GLU A 335 -2.28 24.59 11.22
CA GLU A 335 -2.74 23.26 10.85
C GLU A 335 -4.07 22.96 11.55
N HIS A 336 -5.09 22.53 10.79
CA HIS A 336 -6.39 22.17 11.36
C HIS A 336 -6.24 20.89 12.19
N LYS A 337 -6.89 20.81 13.36
CA LYS A 337 -6.68 19.70 14.31
C LYS A 337 -6.91 18.31 13.69
N GLY A 338 -7.87 18.18 12.78
CA GLY A 338 -8.11 16.92 12.05
C GLY A 338 -6.98 16.51 11.09
N GLU A 339 -6.20 17.45 10.58
CA GLU A 339 -5.05 17.15 9.71
C GLU A 339 -3.93 16.43 10.47
N ARG A 340 -3.75 16.73 11.77
CA ARG A 340 -2.79 16.02 12.63
C ARG A 340 -3.19 14.57 12.85
N ILE A 341 -4.46 14.31 13.18
CA ILE A 341 -4.97 12.95 13.44
C ILE A 341 -4.79 12.06 12.21
N PHE A 342 -5.30 12.49 11.06
CA PHE A 342 -5.19 11.71 9.84
C PHE A 342 -3.74 11.52 9.39
N ARG A 343 -2.84 12.47 9.67
CA ARG A 343 -1.41 12.27 9.43
C ARG A 343 -0.83 11.17 10.32
N VAL A 344 -1.17 11.15 11.61
CA VAL A 344 -0.69 10.10 12.54
C VAL A 344 -1.13 8.72 12.04
N ILE A 345 -2.38 8.58 11.60
CA ILE A 345 -2.91 7.34 11.03
C ILE A 345 -2.29 7.01 9.65
N GLU A 346 -2.01 8.02 8.84
CA GLU A 346 -1.34 7.83 7.54
C GLU A 346 0.11 7.32 7.71
N ASP A 347 0.87 7.91 8.64
CA ASP A 347 2.21 7.43 9.01
C ASP A 347 2.12 6.01 9.63
N GLU A 348 1.09 5.71 10.42
CA GLU A 348 0.82 4.37 10.97
C GLU A 348 0.59 3.32 9.86
N LEU A 349 -0.33 3.59 8.94
CA LEU A 349 -0.62 2.70 7.82
C LEU A 349 0.58 2.57 6.86
N SER A 350 1.42 3.61 6.75
CA SER A 350 2.71 3.51 6.06
C SER A 350 3.64 2.50 6.72
N PHE A 351 3.74 2.47 8.06
CA PHE A 351 4.51 1.43 8.77
C PHE A 351 3.96 0.03 8.51
N LEU A 352 2.63 -0.11 8.51
CA LEU A 352 1.96 -1.37 8.25
C LEU A 352 2.17 -1.87 6.82
N SER A 353 2.08 -0.95 5.85
CA SER A 353 2.37 -1.23 4.44
C SER A 353 3.83 -1.63 4.26
N ASP A 354 4.75 -0.91 4.90
CA ASP A 354 6.18 -1.25 4.88
C ASP A 354 6.43 -2.64 5.49
N TYR A 355 5.69 -3.03 6.53
CA TYR A 355 5.84 -4.33 7.17
C TYR A 355 5.42 -5.50 6.26
N TYR A 356 4.25 -5.41 5.61
CA TYR A 356 3.71 -6.50 4.79
C TYR A 356 4.25 -6.50 3.36
N PHE A 357 4.51 -5.34 2.78
CA PHE A 357 4.76 -5.21 1.33
C PHE A 357 6.17 -4.75 0.99
N SER A 358 6.96 -4.28 1.95
CA SER A 358 8.32 -3.82 1.68
C SER A 358 9.39 -4.87 2.00
N THR A 359 10.34 -5.03 1.07
CA THR A 359 11.53 -5.88 1.28
C THR A 359 12.48 -5.31 2.36
N ILE A 360 12.28 -4.05 2.75
CA ILE A 360 13.06 -3.29 3.74
C ILE A 360 13.13 -4.02 5.09
N LEU A 361 12.09 -4.76 5.48
CA LEU A 361 12.02 -5.35 6.81
C LEU A 361 12.91 -6.58 7.00
N ILE A 362 13.10 -7.37 5.93
CA ILE A 362 14.02 -8.53 5.94
C ILE A 362 15.45 -8.06 6.25
N THR A 363 15.84 -6.88 5.75
CA THR A 363 17.12 -6.25 6.05
C THR A 363 17.16 -5.51 7.40
N LEU A 364 16.01 -5.24 8.03
CA LEU A 364 15.91 -4.47 9.28
C LEU A 364 16.02 -5.32 10.54
N SER A 365 15.80 -6.64 10.45
CA SER A 365 15.92 -7.51 11.63
C SER A 365 17.33 -7.49 12.24
N ASN A 366 18.36 -7.19 11.45
CA ASN A 366 19.73 -7.06 11.94
C ASN A 366 20.57 -6.17 11.01
N LEU A 367 21.24 -5.16 11.57
CA LEU A 367 22.18 -4.30 10.84
C LEU A 367 23.28 -5.10 10.12
N TRP A 368 23.70 -6.22 10.70
CA TRP A 368 24.70 -7.09 10.08
C TRP A 368 24.23 -7.74 8.78
N PHE A 369 22.96 -8.13 8.67
CA PHE A 369 22.41 -8.65 7.41
C PHE A 369 22.37 -7.55 6.34
N PHE A 370 22.06 -6.32 6.72
CA PHE A 370 22.10 -5.20 5.78
C PHE A 370 23.54 -4.92 5.28
N LEU A 371 24.51 -4.84 6.19
CA LEU A 371 25.92 -4.63 5.85
C LEU A 371 26.46 -5.76 4.98
N LEU A 372 26.15 -7.01 5.32
CA LEU A 372 26.54 -8.18 4.52
C LEU A 372 25.96 -8.12 3.10
N ASN A 373 24.69 -7.70 2.93
CA ASN A 373 24.09 -7.55 1.60
C ASN A 373 24.81 -6.49 0.76
N CYS A 374 25.23 -5.38 1.39
CA CYS A 374 26.01 -4.34 0.73
C CYS A 374 27.37 -4.88 0.27
N VAL A 375 28.09 -5.57 1.17
CA VAL A 375 29.40 -6.17 0.86
C VAL A 375 29.30 -7.20 -0.26
N VAL A 376 28.35 -8.14 -0.19
CA VAL A 376 28.14 -9.17 -1.23
C VAL A 376 27.81 -8.52 -2.58
N THR A 377 27.00 -7.47 -2.60
CA THR A 377 26.67 -6.76 -3.83
C THR A 377 27.87 -6.06 -4.44
N LEU A 378 28.73 -5.43 -3.63
CA LEU A 378 29.98 -4.82 -4.11
C LEU A 378 30.95 -5.87 -4.66
N ILE A 379 31.02 -7.04 -4.04
CA ILE A 379 31.85 -8.15 -4.53
C ILE A 379 31.34 -8.65 -5.88
N ILE A 380 30.02 -8.84 -6.04
CA ILE A 380 29.43 -9.23 -7.33
C ILE A 380 29.76 -8.19 -8.41
N LEU A 381 29.60 -6.89 -8.11
CA LEU A 381 29.96 -5.81 -9.02
C LEU A 381 31.43 -5.89 -9.44
N PHE A 382 32.34 -6.08 -8.49
CA PHE A 382 33.77 -6.19 -8.75
C PHE A 382 34.09 -7.35 -9.72
N PHE A 383 33.52 -8.54 -9.49
CA PHE A 383 33.72 -9.68 -10.38
C PHE A 383 33.05 -9.50 -11.75
N CYS A 384 31.88 -8.85 -11.82
CA CYS A 384 31.28 -8.48 -13.12
C CYS A 384 32.18 -7.53 -13.91
N CYS A 385 32.81 -6.55 -13.26
CA CYS A 385 33.79 -5.65 -13.90
C CYS A 385 35.03 -6.42 -14.40
N ILE A 386 35.50 -7.43 -13.67
CA ILE A 386 36.60 -8.29 -14.13
C ILE A 386 36.21 -9.04 -15.41
N VAL A 387 35.01 -9.62 -15.48
CA VAL A 387 34.54 -10.31 -16.69
C VAL A 387 34.48 -9.35 -17.88
N ILE A 388 33.96 -8.13 -17.70
CA ILE A 388 33.95 -7.11 -18.75
C ILE A 388 35.36 -6.71 -19.15
N PHE A 389 36.27 -6.54 -18.19
CA PHE A 389 37.65 -6.17 -18.47
C PHE A 389 38.35 -7.26 -19.30
N ILE A 390 38.15 -8.54 -18.96
CA ILE A 390 38.65 -9.67 -19.74
C ILE A 390 38.02 -9.68 -21.14
N TYR A 391 36.70 -9.43 -21.25
CA TYR A 391 35.99 -9.34 -22.52
C TYR A 391 36.61 -8.26 -23.44
N VAL A 392 36.78 -7.05 -22.92
CA VAL A 392 37.36 -5.91 -23.66
C VAL A 392 38.83 -6.14 -24.02
N LEU A 393 39.62 -6.76 -23.14
CA LEU A 393 41.02 -7.09 -23.42
C LEU A 393 41.15 -8.17 -24.51
N SER A 394 40.38 -9.24 -24.41
CA SER A 394 40.39 -10.35 -25.37
C SER A 394 39.94 -9.88 -26.76
N GLU A 395 38.96 -8.97 -26.81
CA GLU A 395 38.58 -8.33 -28.07
C GLU A 395 39.59 -7.33 -28.57
N ARG A 396 40.38 -6.66 -27.72
CA ARG A 396 41.43 -5.75 -28.22
C ARG A 396 42.45 -6.49 -29.08
N ASP A 397 42.76 -7.73 -28.70
CA ASP A 397 43.65 -8.62 -29.44
C ASP A 397 42.98 -9.18 -30.72
N GLY A 398 41.66 -9.42 -30.69
CA GLY A 398 40.87 -9.83 -31.87
C GLY A 398 40.51 -8.69 -32.84
N VAL A 399 40.30 -7.48 -32.35
CA VAL A 399 39.93 -6.26 -33.11
C VAL A 399 41.11 -5.75 -33.94
N LEU A 400 42.35 -5.98 -33.49
CA LEU A 400 43.54 -5.71 -34.32
C LEU A 400 43.63 -6.70 -35.51
N GLY A 401 43.10 -7.92 -35.37
CA GLY A 401 42.97 -8.90 -36.45
C GLY A 401 41.77 -8.68 -37.38
N CYS A 402 40.63 -8.23 -36.84
CA CYS A 402 39.37 -8.03 -37.60
C CYS A 402 39.21 -6.62 -38.21
N LEU A 403 40.07 -5.65 -37.86
CA LEU A 403 40.07 -4.30 -38.46
C LEU A 403 40.31 -4.29 -39.98
N LEU A 404 40.61 -5.44 -40.58
CA LEU A 404 40.84 -5.59 -42.00
C LEU A 404 39.61 -6.04 -42.82
N ASP A 405 38.47 -6.47 -42.24
CA ASP A 405 37.44 -7.11 -43.10
C ASP A 405 35.94 -6.93 -42.81
N ASP A 406 35.44 -6.35 -41.69
CA ASP A 406 33.97 -6.17 -41.57
C ASP A 406 33.47 -5.04 -40.64
N GLN A 407 32.47 -4.30 -41.11
CA GLN A 407 31.86 -3.14 -40.44
C GLN A 407 30.61 -3.53 -39.63
N ASP A 408 29.93 -4.64 -39.96
CA ASP A 408 28.71 -5.11 -39.29
C ASP A 408 29.01 -5.85 -37.97
N ALA A 409 30.12 -6.60 -37.90
CA ALA A 409 30.54 -7.31 -36.68
C ALA A 409 30.87 -6.36 -35.50
N ARG A 410 31.31 -5.13 -35.81
CA ARG A 410 31.61 -4.08 -34.80
C ARG A 410 30.35 -3.55 -34.11
N GLY A 411 29.20 -3.57 -34.80
CA GLY A 411 27.92 -3.13 -34.24
C GLY A 411 27.44 -4.06 -33.14
N THR A 412 27.37 -5.36 -33.41
CA THR A 412 26.84 -6.40 -32.49
C THR A 412 27.59 -6.43 -31.16
N VAL A 413 28.92 -6.37 -31.21
CA VAL A 413 29.80 -6.33 -30.03
C VAL A 413 29.54 -5.11 -29.14
N MET A 414 29.39 -3.93 -29.74
CA MET A 414 29.11 -2.71 -29.00
C MET A 414 27.74 -2.78 -28.30
N TYR A 415 26.72 -3.37 -28.95
CA TYR A 415 25.41 -3.58 -28.35
C TYR A 415 25.49 -4.53 -27.15
N ASP A 416 26.22 -5.64 -27.28
CA ASP A 416 26.41 -6.63 -26.23
C ASP A 416 27.09 -6.03 -24.98
N LEU A 417 28.12 -5.21 -25.17
CA LEU A 417 28.79 -4.47 -24.10
C LEU A 417 27.84 -3.46 -23.43
N ILE A 418 27.10 -2.69 -24.22
CA ILE A 418 26.14 -1.68 -23.70
C ILE A 418 25.07 -2.36 -22.83
N ILE A 419 24.52 -3.49 -23.27
CA ILE A 419 23.47 -4.21 -22.53
C ILE A 419 24.02 -4.79 -21.23
N THR A 420 25.23 -5.35 -21.26
CA THR A 420 25.89 -5.88 -20.07
C THR A 420 26.11 -4.77 -19.03
N LEU A 421 26.62 -3.61 -19.47
CA LEU A 421 26.77 -2.44 -18.61
C LEU A 421 25.43 -1.95 -18.06
N LEU A 422 24.38 -1.93 -18.88
CA LEU A 422 23.04 -1.53 -18.47
C LEU A 422 22.46 -2.47 -17.40
N LEU A 423 22.65 -3.79 -17.52
CA LEU A 423 22.19 -4.78 -16.53
C LEU A 423 22.92 -4.63 -15.19
N ILE A 424 24.24 -4.45 -15.23
CA ILE A 424 25.06 -4.24 -14.02
C ILE A 424 24.70 -2.91 -13.36
N ALA A 425 24.58 -1.83 -14.14
CA ALA A 425 24.16 -0.53 -13.63
C ALA A 425 22.76 -0.61 -13.01
N THR A 426 21.83 -1.32 -13.63
CA THR A 426 20.47 -1.52 -13.10
C THR A 426 20.52 -2.27 -11.77
N LEU A 427 21.27 -3.36 -11.67
CA LEU A 427 21.44 -4.12 -10.43
C LEU A 427 22.01 -3.22 -9.32
N PHE A 428 23.08 -2.49 -9.60
CA PHE A 428 23.72 -1.61 -8.63
C PHE A 428 22.81 -0.46 -8.19
N LEU A 429 22.14 0.22 -9.14
CA LEU A 429 21.25 1.34 -8.85
C LEU A 429 20.02 0.90 -8.04
N LEU A 430 19.49 -0.30 -8.30
CA LEU A 430 18.41 -0.87 -7.48
C LEU A 430 18.87 -1.15 -6.05
N GLU A 431 20.03 -1.75 -5.86
CA GLU A 431 20.60 -2.02 -4.53
C GLU A 431 20.92 -0.71 -3.78
N TYR A 432 21.51 0.26 -4.48
CA TYR A 432 21.76 1.59 -3.94
C TYR A 432 20.46 2.30 -3.53
N ALA A 433 19.42 2.24 -4.36
CA ALA A 433 18.10 2.77 -4.00
C ALA A 433 17.52 2.09 -2.77
N GLU A 434 17.73 0.78 -2.61
CA GLU A 434 17.35 0.01 -1.41
C GLU A 434 18.06 0.53 -0.15
N VAL A 435 19.37 0.79 -0.26
CA VAL A 435 20.17 1.39 0.82
C VAL A 435 19.65 2.79 1.19
N VAL A 436 19.40 3.64 0.20
CA VAL A 436 18.88 4.99 0.43
C VAL A 436 17.50 4.94 1.11
N VAL A 437 16.61 4.07 0.64
CA VAL A 437 15.26 3.92 1.19
C VAL A 437 15.30 3.33 2.59
N TYR A 438 16.23 2.40 2.87
CA TYR A 438 16.48 1.87 4.21
C TYR A 438 16.93 2.97 5.18
N VAL A 439 17.96 3.74 4.82
CA VAL A 439 18.53 4.81 5.67
C VAL A 439 17.50 5.93 5.91
N LEU A 440 16.69 6.25 4.91
CA LEU A 440 15.61 7.24 5.00
C LEU A 440 14.27 6.62 5.47
N SER A 441 14.24 5.36 5.93
CA SER A 441 13.02 4.72 6.39
C SER A 441 12.52 5.34 7.70
N ASP A 442 11.19 5.41 7.85
CA ASP A 442 10.58 5.89 9.11
C ASP A 442 10.89 4.89 10.25
N TRP A 443 11.08 3.61 9.93
CA TRP A 443 11.48 2.56 10.88
C TRP A 443 12.85 2.84 11.52
N VAL A 444 13.84 3.16 10.69
CA VAL A 444 15.20 3.50 11.14
C VAL A 444 15.18 4.80 11.94
N MET A 445 14.40 5.79 11.49
CA MET A 445 14.21 7.04 12.23
C MET A 445 13.67 6.77 13.64
N VAL A 446 12.58 6.00 13.80
CA VAL A 446 12.04 5.65 15.12
C VAL A 446 13.04 4.89 15.98
N SER A 447 13.78 3.94 15.41
CA SER A 447 14.82 3.20 16.13
C SER A 447 15.94 4.10 16.67
N LEU A 448 16.41 5.05 15.85
CA LEU A 448 17.38 6.05 16.25
C LEU A 448 16.81 7.00 17.32
N LEU A 449 15.53 7.38 17.22
CA LEU A 449 14.86 8.21 18.22
C LEU A 449 14.72 7.49 19.57
N CYS A 450 14.37 6.20 19.57
CA CYS A 450 14.33 5.42 20.81
C CYS A 450 15.72 5.27 21.44
N THR A 451 16.77 5.12 20.62
CA THR A 451 18.16 5.09 21.10
C THR A 451 18.59 6.45 21.68
N TYR A 452 18.21 7.54 21.02
CA TYR A 452 18.40 8.92 21.47
C TYR A 452 17.66 9.20 22.79
N ALA A 453 16.42 8.72 22.93
CA ALA A 453 15.61 8.86 24.14
C ALA A 453 16.24 8.14 25.34
N LYS A 454 16.91 6.99 25.11
CA LYS A 454 17.60 6.23 26.18
C LYS A 454 18.96 6.77 26.54
N LYS A 455 19.77 7.19 25.57
CA LYS A 455 21.19 7.52 25.80
C LYS A 455 21.38 9.02 26.10
N PRO A 456 21.73 9.42 27.35
CA PRO A 456 21.98 10.83 27.67
C PRO A 456 23.18 11.42 26.91
N SER A 457 24.17 10.60 26.54
CA SER A 457 25.30 11.03 25.70
C SER A 457 24.88 11.48 24.30
N TRP A 458 23.84 10.85 23.73
CA TRP A 458 23.32 11.23 22.42
C TRP A 458 22.58 12.57 22.47
N ARG A 459 21.83 12.82 23.56
CA ARG A 459 21.12 14.09 23.79
C ARG A 459 22.06 15.29 23.89
N ARG A 460 23.24 15.10 24.50
CA ARG A 460 24.26 16.14 24.62
C ARG A 460 24.96 16.45 23.27
N SER A 461 24.96 15.50 22.34
CA SER A 461 25.67 15.66 21.06
C SER A 461 24.88 16.52 20.06
N ALA A 462 25.44 17.67 19.68
CA ALA A 462 24.88 18.51 18.63
C ALA A 462 24.91 17.82 17.26
N THR A 463 25.94 17.03 16.99
CA THR A 463 26.10 16.29 15.72
C THR A 463 24.97 15.29 15.51
N ILE A 464 24.61 14.53 16.54
CA ILE A 464 23.53 13.54 16.44
C ILE A 464 22.19 14.23 16.19
N ARG A 465 21.91 15.33 16.91
CA ARG A 465 20.69 16.13 16.65
C ARG A 465 20.65 16.68 15.23
N TRP A 466 21.79 17.17 14.72
CA TRP A 466 21.89 17.66 13.35
C TRP A 466 21.66 16.54 12.32
N VAL A 467 22.27 15.36 12.51
CA VAL A 467 22.07 14.20 11.62
C VAL A 467 20.61 13.78 11.57
N LEU A 468 19.95 13.59 12.72
CA LEU A 468 18.53 13.22 12.78
C LEU A 468 17.63 14.27 12.11
N THR A 469 17.94 15.55 12.33
CA THR A 469 17.24 16.67 11.68
C THR A 469 17.41 16.63 10.16
N MET A 470 18.62 16.38 9.66
CA MET A 470 18.90 16.32 8.23
C MET A 470 18.25 15.11 7.58
N LEU A 471 18.34 13.93 8.18
CA LEU A 471 17.67 12.72 7.69
C LEU A 471 16.16 12.95 7.54
N ARG A 472 15.52 13.56 8.56
CA ARG A 472 14.09 13.86 8.50
C ARG A 472 13.78 14.91 7.43
N ARG A 473 14.58 15.98 7.31
CA ARG A 473 14.38 17.02 6.29
C ARG A 473 14.50 16.48 4.86
N VAL A 474 15.55 15.70 4.58
CA VAL A 474 15.76 15.08 3.27
C VAL A 474 14.55 14.22 2.90
N LYS A 475 14.06 13.42 3.84
CA LYS A 475 12.84 12.62 3.64
C LYS A 475 11.61 13.48 3.38
N THR A 476 11.38 14.55 4.15
CA THR A 476 10.24 15.45 3.94
C THR A 476 10.29 16.16 2.59
N CYS A 477 11.49 16.40 2.03
CA CYS A 477 11.64 16.92 0.67
C CYS A 477 11.32 15.87 -0.41
N LEU A 478 11.59 14.58 -0.14
CA LEU A 478 11.34 13.46 -1.05
C LEU A 478 9.88 12.97 -1.02
N LYS A 479 9.21 12.99 0.15
CA LYS A 479 7.79 12.61 0.29
C LYS A 479 6.89 13.67 -0.35
N ARG A 480 6.24 13.34 -1.47
CA ARG A 480 4.93 13.89 -1.87
C ARG A 480 4.09 12.81 -2.52
N PRO A 481 3.14 12.26 -1.76
CA PRO A 481 1.76 12.45 -2.18
C PRO A 481 0.83 12.77 -1.00
N ASP A 482 -0.13 13.68 -1.23
CA ASP A 482 -1.27 13.85 -0.33
C ASP A 482 -2.14 12.58 -0.37
N LEU A 483 -2.79 12.25 0.76
CA LEU A 483 -3.87 11.28 0.81
C LEU A 483 -4.93 11.61 -0.24
N LYS A 484 -5.18 10.70 -1.18
CA LYS A 484 -6.19 10.83 -2.23
C LYS A 484 -7.21 9.72 -2.10
N PHE A 485 -8.47 10.02 -2.41
CA PHE A 485 -9.48 8.99 -2.67
C PHE A 485 -9.99 9.09 -4.09
N ASN A 486 -10.58 8.00 -4.55
CA ASN A 486 -11.21 7.88 -5.85
C ASN A 486 -12.68 8.30 -5.77
N GLN A 487 -13.16 9.09 -6.74
CA GLN A 487 -14.53 9.57 -6.79
C GLN A 487 -15.32 8.94 -7.93
N HIS A 488 -16.56 8.53 -7.67
CA HIS A 488 -17.49 8.04 -8.67
C HIS A 488 -18.86 8.73 -8.57
N ASN A 489 -19.52 8.94 -9.71
CA ASN A 489 -20.83 9.57 -9.76
C ASN A 489 -21.78 8.70 -10.59
N ILE A 490 -22.94 8.33 -10.03
CA ILE A 490 -23.94 7.51 -10.71
C ILE A 490 -24.61 8.28 -11.86
N LEU A 491 -24.79 9.59 -11.70
CA LEU A 491 -25.47 10.44 -12.69
C LEU A 491 -24.55 10.96 -13.80
N GLU A 492 -23.23 10.81 -13.68
CA GLU A 492 -22.33 11.13 -14.79
C GLU A 492 -22.34 9.96 -15.80
N PRO A 493 -22.89 10.14 -17.01
CA PRO A 493 -22.90 9.07 -17.99
C PRO A 493 -21.47 8.73 -18.36
N ARG A 494 -21.14 7.45 -18.25
CA ARG A 494 -19.92 6.76 -18.77
C ARG A 494 -19.70 6.96 -20.29
N GLY A 495 -20.50 7.79 -20.94
CA GLY A 495 -20.63 7.97 -22.37
C GLY A 495 -19.55 8.79 -23.05
N ARG A 496 -18.87 9.75 -22.39
CA ARG A 496 -17.87 10.57 -23.09
C ARG A 496 -16.54 9.85 -23.33
N THR A 497 -16.06 9.08 -22.36
CA THR A 497 -14.82 8.31 -22.53
C THR A 497 -15.05 7.13 -23.49
N LEU A 498 -16.20 6.46 -23.42
CA LEU A 498 -16.51 5.35 -24.35
C LEU A 498 -16.78 5.83 -25.78
N GLN A 499 -17.33 7.04 -26.00
CA GLN A 499 -17.51 7.59 -27.35
C GLN A 499 -16.17 7.91 -28.04
N ILE A 500 -15.17 8.42 -27.30
CA ILE A 500 -13.82 8.66 -27.85
C ILE A 500 -13.15 7.34 -28.22
N PHE A 501 -13.31 6.29 -27.40
CA PHE A 501 -12.81 4.96 -27.71
C PHE A 501 -13.60 4.26 -28.83
N SER A 502 -14.91 4.45 -28.93
CA SER A 502 -15.74 3.93 -30.02
C SER A 502 -15.36 4.55 -31.37
N HIS A 503 -15.08 5.86 -31.40
CA HIS A 503 -14.57 6.54 -32.61
C HIS A 503 -13.16 6.06 -33.01
N LEU A 504 -12.28 5.75 -32.05
CA LEU A 504 -10.96 5.15 -32.35
C LEU A 504 -11.07 3.67 -32.80
N VAL A 505 -12.05 2.92 -32.28
CA VAL A 505 -12.25 1.49 -32.55
C VAL A 505 -12.86 1.23 -33.93
N LEU A 506 -13.51 2.22 -34.55
CA LEU A 506 -14.04 2.08 -35.91
C LEU A 506 -12.95 2.02 -37.00
N ARG A 507 -11.67 2.31 -36.68
CA ARG A 507 -10.61 2.40 -37.70
C ARG A 507 -9.69 1.19 -37.86
N ARG A 508 -9.64 0.18 -36.97
CA ARG A 508 -8.77 -1.01 -37.19
C ARG A 508 -9.32 -2.32 -36.59
N ARG A 509 -9.61 -3.29 -37.46
CA ARG A 509 -10.03 -4.68 -37.13
C ARG A 509 -8.99 -5.49 -36.36
N PHE A 510 -7.75 -5.00 -36.24
CA PHE A 510 -6.62 -5.67 -35.57
C PHE A 510 -6.70 -5.64 -34.02
N LEU A 511 -7.55 -4.78 -33.45
CA LEU A 511 -7.69 -4.62 -31.98
C LEU A 511 -8.82 -5.49 -31.39
N LYS A 512 -9.51 -6.33 -32.16
CA LYS A 512 -10.57 -7.21 -31.62
C LYS A 512 -9.99 -8.42 -30.88
N VAL A 513 -8.88 -8.98 -31.38
CA VAL A 513 -8.20 -10.15 -30.78
C VAL A 513 -7.40 -9.75 -29.53
N GLN A 514 -6.68 -8.61 -29.60
CA GLN A 514 -5.97 -8.05 -28.44
C GLN A 514 -6.95 -7.65 -27.30
N LEU A 515 -8.14 -7.11 -27.62
CA LEU A 515 -9.13 -6.69 -26.63
C LEU A 515 -10.01 -7.83 -26.09
N MET A 516 -10.18 -8.94 -26.81
CA MET A 516 -10.86 -10.14 -26.29
C MET A 516 -10.08 -10.80 -25.14
N ILE A 517 -8.75 -10.73 -25.20
CA ILE A 517 -7.83 -11.19 -24.13
C ILE A 517 -7.68 -10.10 -23.05
N LEU A 518 -7.77 -8.81 -23.41
CA LEU A 518 -7.68 -7.69 -22.46
C LEU A 518 -8.98 -7.46 -21.66
N LYS A 519 -10.17 -7.80 -22.18
CA LYS A 519 -11.46 -7.55 -21.50
C LYS A 519 -11.63 -8.25 -20.14
N PRO A 520 -11.23 -9.52 -19.96
CA PRO A 520 -11.22 -10.16 -18.64
C PRO A 520 -10.13 -9.58 -17.73
N VAL A 521 -8.99 -9.18 -18.32
CA VAL A 521 -7.78 -8.71 -17.61
C VAL A 521 -7.88 -7.24 -17.17
N LEU A 522 -8.68 -6.41 -17.86
CA LEU A 522 -9.01 -5.01 -17.49
C LEU A 522 -10.16 -4.90 -16.48
N GLY A 523 -10.55 -6.02 -15.87
CA GLY A 523 -11.62 -6.10 -14.89
C GLY A 523 -11.50 -5.05 -13.75
N ARG A 524 -12.59 -4.31 -13.57
CA ARG A 524 -12.98 -3.44 -12.44
C ARG A 524 -12.18 -2.15 -12.18
N ARG A 525 -10.86 -2.06 -12.30
CA ARG A 525 -10.12 -0.84 -11.83
C ARG A 525 -9.62 0.14 -12.90
N PHE A 526 -9.81 -0.14 -14.19
CA PHE A 526 -9.21 0.64 -15.30
C PHE A 526 -10.04 1.83 -15.82
N LEU A 527 -11.10 2.24 -15.14
CA LEU A 527 -12.05 3.23 -15.65
C LEU A 527 -11.87 4.62 -15.04
N GLY A 528 -10.76 5.28 -15.38
CA GLY A 528 -10.64 6.76 -15.32
C GLY A 528 -11.21 7.43 -14.07
N VAL A 529 -11.08 6.79 -12.90
CA VAL A 529 -11.71 7.26 -11.67
C VAL A 529 -10.97 8.52 -11.24
N ARG A 530 -11.69 9.62 -11.04
CA ARG A 530 -11.08 10.89 -10.68
C ARG A 530 -10.56 10.77 -9.24
N SER A 531 -9.24 10.81 -9.09
CA SER A 531 -8.60 10.80 -7.78
C SER A 531 -8.44 12.25 -7.30
N THR A 532 -8.96 12.56 -6.11
CA THR A 532 -8.88 13.90 -5.51
C THR A 532 -8.24 13.83 -4.12
N PRO A 533 -7.37 14.79 -3.76
CA PRO A 533 -6.84 14.86 -2.40
C PRO A 533 -7.98 15.06 -1.41
N VAL A 534 -7.86 14.46 -0.23
CA VAL A 534 -8.91 14.59 0.79
C VAL A 534 -8.98 16.03 1.28
N PRO A 535 -10.14 16.72 1.11
CA PRO A 535 -10.30 18.08 1.60
C PRO A 535 -10.04 18.14 3.11
N LYS A 536 -9.43 19.24 3.57
CA LYS A 536 -9.13 19.43 5.00
C LYS A 536 -10.40 19.53 5.83
N GLU A 537 -11.45 20.04 5.20
CA GLU A 537 -12.81 20.17 5.71
C GLU A 537 -13.42 18.80 6.04
N VAL A 538 -13.19 17.78 5.19
CA VAL A 538 -13.66 16.41 5.42
C VAL A 538 -12.95 15.78 6.62
N LYS A 539 -11.62 15.93 6.70
CA LYS A 539 -10.84 15.43 7.85
C LYS A 539 -11.31 16.08 9.17
N ALA A 540 -11.61 17.38 9.13
CA ALA A 540 -12.12 18.11 10.28
C ALA A 540 -13.53 17.68 10.68
N ALA A 541 -14.44 17.48 9.71
CA ALA A 541 -15.82 17.07 9.95
C ALA A 541 -15.90 15.69 10.63
N ILE A 542 -15.12 14.71 10.16
CA ILE A 542 -15.07 13.37 10.77
C ILE A 542 -14.58 13.43 12.21
N VAL A 543 -13.51 14.20 12.46
CA VAL A 543 -12.95 14.35 13.82
C VAL A 543 -13.94 15.05 14.74
N LYS A 544 -14.61 16.10 14.26
CA LYS A 544 -15.67 16.78 15.01
C LYS A 544 -16.79 15.81 15.37
N TYR A 545 -17.29 15.05 14.40
CA TYR A 545 -18.34 14.06 14.61
C TYR A 545 -17.96 13.03 15.68
N LEU A 546 -16.73 12.51 15.65
CA LEU A 546 -16.26 11.53 16.64
C LEU A 546 -16.10 12.09 18.06
N ILE A 547 -15.75 13.37 18.19
CA ILE A 547 -15.69 14.08 19.47
C ILE A 547 -17.10 14.29 20.01
N ASP A 548 -18.00 14.81 19.17
CA ASP A 548 -19.38 15.15 19.55
C ASP A 548 -20.18 13.90 19.93
N SER A 549 -19.92 12.76 19.27
CA SER A 549 -20.59 11.49 19.58
C SER A 549 -20.02 10.75 20.79
N GLY A 550 -18.90 11.20 21.37
CA GLY A 550 -18.23 10.51 22.47
C GLY A 550 -17.87 9.05 22.17
N GLY A 551 -17.75 8.69 20.89
CA GLY A 551 -17.57 7.31 20.45
C GLY A 551 -18.79 6.39 20.63
N GLN A 552 -19.95 6.93 21.00
CA GLN A 552 -21.21 6.20 20.86
C GLN A 552 -21.52 6.02 19.37
N GLY A 553 -22.05 4.86 19.02
CA GLY A 553 -22.32 4.54 17.63
C GLY A 553 -23.38 5.44 17.01
N PRO A 554 -23.39 5.54 15.67
CA PRO A 554 -24.47 6.21 14.96
C PRO A 554 -25.81 5.60 15.37
N ALA A 555 -26.88 6.38 15.27
CA ALA A 555 -28.22 5.88 15.51
C ALA A 555 -28.47 4.61 14.67
N PRO A 556 -29.33 3.68 15.14
CA PRO A 556 -29.63 2.45 14.41
C PRO A 556 -30.16 2.72 12.98
N HIS A 557 -30.78 3.88 12.76
CA HIS A 557 -31.13 4.38 11.43
C HIS A 557 -30.18 5.51 11.01
N ILE A 558 -29.39 5.27 9.97
CA ILE A 558 -28.41 6.19 9.43
C ILE A 558 -29.08 7.51 9.01
N GLY A 559 -28.62 8.64 9.54
CA GLY A 559 -29.11 9.97 9.22
C GLY A 559 -30.25 10.48 10.10
N GLU A 560 -30.87 9.63 10.91
CA GLU A 560 -31.94 10.05 11.81
C GLU A 560 -31.43 11.04 12.88
N SER A 561 -30.24 10.77 13.42
CA SER A 561 -29.57 11.62 14.41
C SER A 561 -29.32 13.04 13.87
N VAL A 562 -28.79 13.14 12.64
CA VAL A 562 -28.47 14.40 11.96
C VAL A 562 -29.73 15.19 11.63
N LEU A 563 -30.80 14.54 11.18
CA LEU A 563 -32.07 15.20 10.87
C LEU A 563 -32.72 15.78 12.13
N GLN A 564 -32.71 15.03 13.24
CA GLN A 564 -33.24 15.49 14.53
C GLN A 564 -32.43 16.67 15.08
N GLN A 565 -31.10 16.60 15.03
CA GLN A 565 -30.21 17.65 15.58
C GLN A 565 -30.35 18.99 14.85
N ASN A 566 -30.63 18.97 13.55
CA ASN A 566 -30.78 20.19 12.74
C ASN A 566 -32.21 20.71 12.65
N GLY A 567 -33.18 20.09 13.32
CA GLY A 567 -34.60 20.45 13.19
C GLY A 567 -35.14 20.20 11.77
N ALA A 568 -34.45 19.40 10.96
CA ALA A 568 -34.83 19.01 9.60
C ALA A 568 -35.61 17.69 9.58
N ALA A 569 -36.14 17.25 10.73
CA ALA A 569 -36.84 15.99 10.94
C ALA A 569 -38.28 16.00 10.38
N GLY A 570 -38.44 16.38 9.11
CA GLY A 570 -39.70 16.14 8.39
C GLY A 570 -39.97 14.63 8.30
N GLU A 571 -41.22 14.21 8.50
CA GLU A 571 -41.64 12.81 8.43
C GLU A 571 -41.25 12.15 7.09
N GLU A 572 -41.23 12.95 6.01
CA GLU A 572 -40.80 12.57 4.66
C GLU A 572 -39.28 12.29 4.56
N LEU A 573 -38.43 13.12 5.19
CA LEU A 573 -36.97 12.93 5.19
C LEU A 573 -36.56 11.73 6.06
N LEU A 574 -37.26 11.51 7.18
CA LEU A 574 -37.05 10.35 8.04
C LEU A 574 -37.39 9.03 7.35
N GLN A 575 -38.33 9.03 6.40
CA GLN A 575 -38.65 7.84 5.60
C GLN A 575 -37.45 7.38 4.74
N ALA A 576 -36.59 8.31 4.30
CA ALA A 576 -35.38 7.98 3.55
C ALA A 576 -34.27 7.34 4.42
N CYS A 577 -34.34 7.50 5.74
CA CYS A 577 -33.43 6.87 6.71
C CYS A 577 -33.82 5.41 7.06
N LYS A 578 -35.04 4.97 6.73
CA LYS A 578 -35.57 3.62 6.99
C LYS A 578 -35.17 2.58 5.93
N SER A 579 -33.93 2.64 5.42
CA SER A 579 -33.42 1.68 4.42
C SER A 579 -32.96 0.36 5.06
N ASN A 580 -33.04 -0.74 4.32
CA ASN A 580 -32.72 -2.09 4.82
C ASN A 580 -31.21 -2.39 4.95
N GLY A 581 -30.33 -1.48 4.50
CA GLY A 581 -28.87 -1.64 4.57
C GLY A 581 -28.13 -0.37 4.15
N ALA A 582 -26.83 -0.30 4.48
CA ALA A 582 -25.99 0.88 4.27
C ALA A 582 -25.85 1.24 2.77
N VAL A 583 -25.82 0.22 1.90
CA VAL A 583 -25.71 0.41 0.44
C VAL A 583 -26.94 1.09 -0.14
N GLU A 584 -28.14 0.71 0.31
CA GLU A 584 -29.37 1.38 -0.13
C GLU A 584 -29.37 2.84 0.31
N THR A 585 -28.96 3.13 1.55
CA THR A 585 -28.80 4.50 2.06
C THR A 585 -27.84 5.29 1.17
N ILE A 586 -26.66 4.75 0.87
CA ILE A 586 -25.66 5.42 0.03
C ILE A 586 -26.22 5.73 -1.35
N ILE A 587 -26.92 4.79 -1.98
CA ILE A 587 -27.50 4.99 -3.33
C ILE A 587 -28.58 6.08 -3.29
N VAL A 588 -29.54 5.98 -2.36
CA VAL A 588 -30.66 6.93 -2.20
C VAL A 588 -30.14 8.35 -2.00
N TRP A 589 -29.26 8.54 -1.02
CA TRP A 589 -28.71 9.85 -0.68
C TRP A 589 -27.75 10.39 -1.74
N HIS A 590 -27.01 9.53 -2.45
CA HIS A 590 -26.14 9.98 -3.55
C HIS A 590 -26.94 10.56 -4.71
N ILE A 591 -28.02 9.89 -5.10
CA ILE A 591 -28.92 10.38 -6.15
C ILE A 591 -29.52 11.72 -5.73
N ALA A 592 -30.07 11.79 -4.50
CA ALA A 592 -30.65 13.01 -3.97
C ALA A 592 -29.64 14.18 -3.93
N THR A 593 -28.42 13.93 -3.44
CA THR A 593 -27.32 14.91 -3.41
C THR A 593 -26.96 15.41 -4.82
N CYS A 594 -26.95 14.52 -5.81
CA CYS A 594 -26.65 14.89 -7.20
C CYS A 594 -27.77 15.71 -7.84
N LEU A 595 -29.03 15.35 -7.60
CA LEU A 595 -30.19 16.10 -8.10
C LEU A 595 -30.26 17.50 -7.48
N TYR A 596 -30.03 17.60 -6.17
CA TYR A 596 -29.96 18.88 -5.49
C TYR A 596 -28.84 19.77 -6.06
N LYS A 597 -27.65 19.20 -6.30
CA LYS A 597 -26.54 19.91 -6.95
C LYS A 597 -26.90 20.44 -8.36
N MET A 598 -27.67 19.69 -9.15
CA MET A 598 -28.05 20.09 -10.51
C MET A 598 -28.91 21.37 -10.50
N LYS A 599 -29.80 21.52 -9.51
CA LYS A 599 -30.64 22.72 -9.37
C LYS A 599 -29.94 23.89 -8.69
N HIS A 600 -28.88 23.64 -7.91
CA HIS A 600 -28.08 24.66 -7.23
C HIS A 600 -26.60 24.66 -7.72
N PRO A 601 -26.32 24.93 -9.01
CA PRO A 601 -24.95 24.98 -9.53
C PRO A 601 -24.17 26.12 -8.86
N SER A 602 -22.89 25.91 -8.59
CA SER A 602 -22.03 26.90 -7.95
C SER A 602 -21.95 28.18 -8.78
N LEU A 603 -22.51 29.27 -8.28
CA LEU A 603 -22.21 30.62 -8.75
C LEU A 603 -20.74 30.92 -8.46
N LEU A 604 -19.96 31.25 -9.49
CA LEU A 604 -18.60 31.79 -9.31
C LEU A 604 -18.69 33.05 -8.43
N PRO A 605 -17.75 33.28 -7.49
CA PRO A 605 -17.76 34.49 -6.70
C PRO A 605 -17.58 35.69 -7.63
N SER A 606 -18.64 36.48 -7.80
CA SER A 606 -18.54 37.83 -8.37
C SER A 606 -17.53 38.61 -7.53
N ARG A 607 -16.54 39.21 -8.20
CA ARG A 607 -15.34 39.83 -7.62
C ARG A 607 -15.62 41.11 -6.80
N GLN A 608 -16.84 41.31 -6.31
CA GLN A 608 -17.30 42.57 -5.71
C GLN A 608 -18.30 42.32 -4.57
N GLN A 609 -17.88 41.68 -3.48
CA GLN A 609 -18.20 42.12 -2.10
C GLN A 609 -17.58 41.18 -1.04
N PRO A 610 -17.01 41.72 0.05
CA PRO A 610 -16.52 40.92 1.16
C PRO A 610 -17.65 40.61 2.15
N GLN A 611 -18.41 39.53 1.92
CA GLN A 611 -19.20 38.90 2.99
C GLN A 611 -18.37 37.76 3.59
N GLN A 612 -17.85 38.02 4.79
CA GLN A 612 -16.85 37.23 5.50
C GLN A 612 -17.53 36.18 6.40
N SER A 613 -16.88 35.02 6.57
CA SER A 613 -17.24 33.80 7.33
C SER A 613 -18.40 32.91 6.86
N GLU A 614 -19.63 33.40 6.72
CA GLU A 614 -20.79 32.48 6.55
C GLU A 614 -20.90 31.79 5.18
N ASP A 615 -20.46 32.46 4.11
CA ASP A 615 -20.42 31.89 2.76
C ASP A 615 -19.33 30.81 2.64
N HIS A 616 -18.26 30.95 3.45
CA HIS A 616 -17.18 29.97 3.54
C HIS A 616 -17.66 28.65 4.15
N ASP A 617 -18.49 28.68 5.19
CA ASP A 617 -19.00 27.47 5.85
C ASP A 617 -19.97 26.71 4.94
N THR A 618 -20.84 27.42 4.21
CA THR A 618 -21.74 26.80 3.23
C THR A 618 -20.97 26.14 2.09
N GLN A 619 -19.91 26.79 1.59
CA GLN A 619 -19.03 26.22 0.58
C GLN A 619 -18.25 25.01 1.10
N ALA A 620 -17.81 25.03 2.37
CA ALA A 620 -17.15 23.90 3.02
C ALA A 620 -18.10 22.71 3.15
N ASN A 621 -19.32 22.92 3.63
CA ASN A 621 -20.36 21.89 3.76
C ASN A 621 -20.68 21.26 2.40
N ARG A 622 -20.87 22.08 1.37
CA ARG A 622 -21.05 21.60 -0.01
C ARG A 622 -19.88 20.74 -0.47
N ARG A 623 -18.63 21.17 -0.24
CA ARG A 623 -17.43 20.38 -0.59
C ARG A 623 -17.40 19.04 0.14
N ILE A 624 -17.73 19.00 1.43
CA ILE A 624 -17.79 17.76 2.23
C ILE A 624 -18.83 16.81 1.63
N ALA A 625 -20.07 17.27 1.49
CA ALA A 625 -21.18 16.47 0.97
C ALA A 625 -20.89 15.91 -0.42
N GLU A 626 -20.49 16.76 -1.38
CA GLU A 626 -20.20 16.31 -2.74
C GLU A 626 -19.05 15.30 -2.81
N THR A 627 -18.04 15.51 -1.96
CA THR A 627 -16.83 14.70 -1.97
C THR A 627 -17.06 13.32 -1.36
N LEU A 628 -17.67 13.28 -0.18
CA LEU A 628 -17.98 12.04 0.53
C LEU A 628 -19.04 11.24 -0.22
N SER A 629 -20.07 11.90 -0.77
CA SER A 629 -21.09 11.24 -1.58
C SER A 629 -20.48 10.45 -2.75
N LYS A 630 -19.58 11.08 -3.51
CA LYS A 630 -18.88 10.42 -4.62
C LYS A 630 -17.93 9.33 -4.18
N TYR A 631 -17.33 9.48 -3.00
CA TYR A 631 -16.43 8.47 -2.43
C TYR A 631 -17.21 7.21 -1.99
N CYS A 632 -18.31 7.38 -1.26
CA CYS A 632 -19.15 6.26 -0.83
C CYS A 632 -19.73 5.50 -2.03
N THR A 633 -20.14 6.21 -3.08
CA THR A 633 -20.57 5.58 -4.34
C THR A 633 -19.44 4.85 -5.06
N TYR A 634 -18.20 5.36 -5.00
CA TYR A 634 -17.03 4.64 -5.50
C TYR A 634 -16.85 3.31 -4.76
N LEU A 635 -16.98 3.31 -3.42
CA LEU A 635 -16.89 2.08 -2.62
C LEU A 635 -17.96 1.07 -3.05
N VAL A 636 -19.21 1.49 -3.16
CA VAL A 636 -20.33 0.63 -3.62
C VAL A 636 -20.06 0.03 -5.01
N ALA A 637 -19.50 0.82 -5.94
CA ALA A 637 -19.29 0.38 -7.31
C ALA A 637 -18.06 -0.52 -7.49
N LEU A 638 -16.95 -0.20 -6.80
CA LEU A 638 -15.61 -0.72 -7.13
C LEU A 638 -14.89 -1.39 -5.96
N ALA A 639 -15.30 -1.15 -4.72
CA ALA A 639 -14.73 -1.77 -3.51
C ALA A 639 -15.82 -2.23 -2.52
N PRO A 640 -16.81 -3.03 -2.97
CA PRO A 640 -17.92 -3.48 -2.10
C PRO A 640 -17.43 -4.37 -0.95
N GLU A 641 -16.25 -4.97 -1.07
CA GLU A 641 -15.59 -5.78 -0.02
C GLU A 641 -15.17 -4.95 1.21
N LEU A 642 -15.16 -3.62 1.12
CA LEU A 642 -14.85 -2.72 2.24
C LEU A 642 -16.10 -2.21 2.96
N LEU A 643 -17.29 -2.60 2.51
CA LEU A 643 -18.56 -2.19 3.10
C LEU A 643 -19.06 -3.27 4.07
N PRO A 644 -19.90 -2.91 5.06
CA PRO A 644 -20.46 -3.87 6.01
C PRO A 644 -21.47 -4.84 5.38
N ASP A 645 -22.10 -4.45 4.26
CA ASP A 645 -23.10 -5.25 3.55
C ASP A 645 -22.44 -6.34 2.67
N ASP A 646 -23.19 -7.39 2.33
CA ASP A 646 -22.70 -8.45 1.42
C ASP A 646 -22.26 -7.87 0.07
N ALA A 647 -21.05 -8.25 -0.38
CA ALA A 647 -20.45 -7.66 -1.58
C ALA A 647 -21.20 -8.02 -2.87
N ALA A 648 -21.84 -9.19 -2.95
CA ALA A 648 -22.60 -9.62 -4.11
C ALA A 648 -23.96 -8.91 -4.18
N ALA A 649 -24.64 -8.78 -3.04
CA ALA A 649 -25.85 -7.99 -2.90
C ALA A 649 -25.59 -6.52 -3.26
N THR A 650 -24.50 -5.95 -2.73
CA THR A 650 -24.05 -4.57 -3.02
C THR A 650 -23.87 -4.34 -4.52
N ALA A 651 -23.13 -5.24 -5.19
CA ALA A 651 -22.88 -5.12 -6.62
C ALA A 651 -24.16 -5.24 -7.46
N THR A 652 -25.15 -6.00 -6.99
CA THR A 652 -26.45 -6.18 -7.64
C THR A 652 -27.30 -4.94 -7.47
N ALA A 653 -27.44 -4.42 -6.24
CA ALA A 653 -28.18 -3.19 -5.96
C ALA A 653 -27.63 -1.99 -6.76
N TYR A 654 -26.30 -1.86 -6.84
CA TYR A 654 -25.64 -0.84 -7.64
C TYR A 654 -25.98 -0.95 -9.14
N LYS A 655 -25.89 -2.16 -9.71
CA LYS A 655 -26.21 -2.39 -11.14
C LYS A 655 -27.67 -2.08 -11.46
N THR A 656 -28.58 -2.47 -10.57
CA THR A 656 -30.02 -2.18 -10.71
C THR A 656 -30.26 -0.67 -10.73
N ALA A 657 -29.73 0.06 -9.74
CA ALA A 657 -29.89 1.52 -9.65
C ALA A 657 -29.31 2.24 -10.88
N VAL A 658 -28.12 1.84 -11.34
CA VAL A 658 -27.50 2.39 -12.56
C VAL A 658 -28.35 2.10 -13.79
N GLY A 659 -28.89 0.89 -13.92
CA GLY A 659 -29.75 0.52 -15.04
C GLY A 659 -31.03 1.35 -15.09
N GLU A 660 -31.67 1.59 -13.95
CA GLU A 660 -32.89 2.39 -13.84
C GLU A 660 -32.64 3.86 -14.21
N ILE A 661 -31.57 4.47 -13.68
CA ILE A 661 -31.19 5.85 -14.00
C ILE A 661 -30.81 5.99 -15.47
N GLN A 662 -30.03 5.05 -16.01
CA GLN A 662 -29.69 5.06 -17.43
C GLN A 662 -30.94 4.90 -18.31
N ASN A 663 -31.88 4.05 -17.92
CA ASN A 663 -33.15 3.92 -18.64
C ASN A 663 -33.94 5.23 -18.60
N ALA A 664 -34.00 5.93 -17.48
CA ALA A 664 -34.67 7.23 -17.38
C ALA A 664 -34.00 8.30 -18.27
N LEU A 665 -32.67 8.38 -18.23
CA LEU A 665 -31.89 9.34 -19.02
C LEU A 665 -31.88 9.03 -20.53
N LEU A 666 -31.99 7.76 -20.93
CA LEU A 666 -31.96 7.35 -22.35
C LEU A 666 -33.35 7.28 -22.98
N LYS A 667 -34.39 6.91 -22.23
CA LYS A 667 -35.76 6.74 -22.78
C LYS A 667 -36.52 8.06 -22.92
N GLY A 668 -36.08 9.17 -22.31
CA GLY A 668 -36.76 10.45 -22.45
C GLY A 668 -36.85 10.89 -23.92
N HIS A 669 -38.02 10.73 -24.53
CA HIS A 669 -38.31 11.03 -25.94
C HIS A 669 -38.27 12.53 -26.26
N ASP A 670 -38.22 13.38 -25.23
CA ASP A 670 -38.19 14.82 -25.38
C ASP A 670 -36.81 15.39 -25.04
N ARG A 671 -36.16 16.00 -26.04
CA ARG A 671 -34.83 16.63 -25.89
C ARG A 671 -34.87 17.92 -25.06
N LYS A 672 -36.06 18.42 -24.70
CA LYS A 672 -36.24 19.67 -23.94
C LYS A 672 -36.19 19.50 -22.42
N LEU A 673 -36.42 18.29 -21.92
CA LEU A 673 -36.42 17.97 -20.48
C LEU A 673 -34.99 17.96 -19.93
N ASP A 674 -34.76 18.70 -18.84
CA ASP A 674 -33.53 18.67 -18.03
C ASP A 674 -33.31 17.26 -17.44
N ASP A 675 -32.06 16.82 -17.30
CA ASP A 675 -31.69 15.55 -16.65
C ASP A 675 -32.32 15.40 -15.25
N PHE A 676 -32.49 16.50 -14.50
CA PHE A 676 -33.24 16.50 -13.24
C PHE A 676 -34.67 16.01 -13.42
N GLU A 677 -35.41 16.58 -14.37
CA GLU A 677 -36.82 16.25 -14.60
C GLU A 677 -36.97 14.80 -15.07
N ARG A 678 -36.03 14.32 -15.89
CA ARG A 678 -35.99 12.92 -16.37
C ARG A 678 -35.74 11.91 -15.25
N VAL A 679 -34.88 12.24 -14.29
CA VAL A 679 -34.65 11.36 -13.13
C VAL A 679 -35.79 11.48 -12.13
N THR A 680 -36.37 12.67 -11.89
CA THR A 680 -37.50 12.80 -10.97
C THR A 680 -38.80 12.16 -11.49
N SER A 681 -38.94 11.88 -12.79
CA SER A 681 -40.14 11.24 -13.33
C SER A 681 -40.33 9.78 -12.89
N MET A 682 -39.29 9.14 -12.34
CA MET A 682 -39.38 7.76 -11.80
C MET A 682 -39.66 7.70 -10.30
N ARG A 683 -39.89 8.85 -9.63
CA ARG A 683 -40.01 8.92 -8.16
C ARG A 683 -41.12 8.02 -7.61
N LYS A 684 -40.82 7.28 -6.54
CA LYS A 684 -41.79 6.49 -5.75
C LYS A 684 -41.31 6.38 -4.31
N ALA A 685 -42.17 6.71 -3.34
CA ALA A 685 -41.86 6.66 -1.91
C ALA A 685 -41.50 5.24 -1.40
N ASN A 686 -42.20 4.21 -1.90
CA ASN A 686 -41.96 2.79 -1.57
C ASN A 686 -41.39 2.01 -2.77
N GLY A 687 -40.50 2.65 -3.53
CA GLY A 687 -39.89 2.10 -4.74
C GLY A 687 -38.52 1.47 -4.52
N THR A 688 -37.81 1.25 -5.62
CA THR A 688 -36.40 0.83 -5.59
C THR A 688 -35.51 1.92 -4.97
N ALA A 689 -34.25 1.60 -4.65
CA ALA A 689 -33.30 2.59 -4.14
C ALA A 689 -33.14 3.82 -5.07
N ALA A 690 -33.24 3.63 -6.39
CA ALA A 690 -33.15 4.76 -7.31
C ALA A 690 -34.43 5.62 -7.33
N GLU A 691 -35.61 4.99 -7.27
CA GLU A 691 -36.89 5.70 -7.22
C GLU A 691 -37.05 6.49 -5.92
N ARG A 692 -36.62 5.92 -4.78
CA ARG A 692 -36.56 6.62 -3.49
C ARG A 692 -35.55 7.77 -3.51
N GLY A 693 -34.38 7.57 -4.13
CA GLY A 693 -33.38 8.64 -4.30
C GLY A 693 -33.89 9.80 -5.15
N ALA A 694 -34.70 9.52 -6.18
CA ALA A 694 -35.35 10.53 -7.01
C ALA A 694 -36.44 11.31 -6.24
N GLU A 695 -37.23 10.61 -5.42
CA GLU A 695 -38.22 11.23 -4.52
C GLU A 695 -37.54 12.15 -3.51
N LEU A 696 -36.51 11.65 -2.81
CA LEU A 696 -35.75 12.44 -1.84
C LEU A 696 -35.08 13.66 -2.48
N GLY A 697 -34.50 13.51 -3.67
CA GLY A 697 -33.93 14.64 -4.40
C GLY A 697 -34.95 15.73 -4.74
N HIS A 698 -36.19 15.34 -5.05
CA HIS A 698 -37.28 16.28 -5.27
C HIS A 698 -37.67 17.02 -3.99
N GLN A 699 -37.77 16.31 -2.86
CA GLN A 699 -38.08 16.89 -1.55
C GLN A 699 -36.99 17.87 -1.10
N LEU A 700 -35.70 17.54 -1.27
CA LEU A 700 -34.59 18.43 -0.92
C LEU A 700 -34.60 19.75 -1.71
N VAL A 701 -34.99 19.71 -3.00
CA VAL A 701 -35.11 20.92 -3.83
C VAL A 701 -36.32 21.78 -3.42
N ALA A 702 -37.34 21.19 -2.79
CA ALA A 702 -38.49 21.93 -2.27
C ALA A 702 -38.15 22.69 -0.97
N VAL A 703 -37.07 22.34 -0.28
CA VAL A 703 -36.59 23.07 0.91
C VAL A 703 -35.97 24.40 0.49
N ALA A 704 -36.48 25.51 1.01
CA ALA A 704 -36.07 26.85 0.60
C ALA A 704 -34.69 27.30 1.12
N ASP A 705 -34.18 26.68 2.19
CA ASP A 705 -32.91 27.06 2.82
C ASP A 705 -31.73 26.20 2.33
N ASP A 706 -31.03 26.72 1.31
CA ASP A 706 -29.85 26.06 0.74
C ASP A 706 -28.73 25.82 1.76
N ARG A 707 -28.58 26.72 2.75
CA ARG A 707 -27.52 26.61 3.76
C ARG A 707 -27.80 25.43 4.67
N LEU A 708 -29.05 25.30 5.12
CA LEU A 708 -29.50 24.19 5.94
C LEU A 708 -29.35 22.85 5.19
N VAL A 709 -29.76 22.78 3.93
CA VAL A 709 -29.66 21.54 3.14
C VAL A 709 -28.20 21.11 2.98
N TRP A 710 -27.29 22.01 2.61
CA TRP A 710 -25.87 21.65 2.48
C TRP A 710 -25.24 21.25 3.82
N LYS A 711 -25.64 21.88 4.93
CA LYS A 711 -25.19 21.50 6.28
C LYS A 711 -25.67 20.08 6.64
N VAL A 712 -26.95 19.79 6.47
CA VAL A 712 -27.54 18.47 6.74
C VAL A 712 -26.87 17.39 5.88
N LEU A 713 -26.68 17.65 4.58
CA LEU A 713 -25.97 16.71 3.70
C LEU A 713 -24.53 16.49 4.13
N ALA A 714 -23.80 17.52 4.56
CA ALA A 714 -22.41 17.38 5.00
C ALA A 714 -22.28 16.53 6.27
N GLU A 715 -23.15 16.77 7.26
CA GLU A 715 -23.19 16.01 8.51
C GLU A 715 -23.65 14.57 8.26
N LEU A 716 -24.67 14.37 7.43
CA LEU A 716 -25.16 13.05 7.03
C LEU A 716 -24.07 12.22 6.33
N TRP A 717 -23.39 12.78 5.32
CA TRP A 717 -22.34 12.04 4.63
C TRP A 717 -21.15 11.73 5.54
N THR A 718 -20.90 12.57 6.54
CA THR A 718 -19.92 12.32 7.61
C THR A 718 -20.35 11.16 8.49
N GLU A 719 -21.62 11.11 8.92
CA GLU A 719 -22.19 9.99 9.66
C GLU A 719 -22.13 8.68 8.84
N ILE A 720 -22.52 8.70 7.56
CA ILE A 720 -22.47 7.53 6.66
C ILE A 720 -21.04 6.96 6.57
N VAL A 721 -20.03 7.81 6.33
CA VAL A 721 -18.66 7.32 6.14
C VAL A 721 -18.06 6.76 7.44
N VAL A 722 -18.44 7.32 8.60
CA VAL A 722 -18.06 6.79 9.92
C VAL A 722 -18.81 5.50 10.22
N TYR A 723 -20.09 5.41 9.82
CA TYR A 723 -20.92 4.21 10.01
C TYR A 723 -20.36 3.00 9.26
N ILE A 724 -19.99 3.16 7.99
CA ILE A 724 -19.52 2.05 7.14
C ILE A 724 -18.06 1.65 7.37
N ALA A 725 -17.32 2.40 8.19
CA ALA A 725 -15.88 2.18 8.37
C ALA A 725 -15.52 0.96 9.24
N PRO A 726 -16.17 0.68 10.38
CA PRO A 726 -15.90 -0.53 11.16
C PRO A 726 -16.22 -1.80 10.37
N SER A 727 -15.27 -2.72 10.31
CA SER A 727 -15.40 -3.99 9.60
C SER A 727 -14.48 -5.05 10.21
N ASP A 728 -14.98 -6.28 10.29
CA ASP A 728 -14.21 -7.47 10.67
C ASP A 728 -13.43 -8.06 9.50
N ASP A 729 -13.65 -7.58 8.27
CA ASP A 729 -12.90 -8.01 7.09
C ASP A 729 -11.54 -7.30 7.01
N VAL A 730 -10.66 -7.66 7.95
CA VAL A 730 -9.28 -7.18 8.00
C VAL A 730 -8.52 -7.53 6.71
N LYS A 731 -8.89 -8.64 6.06
CA LYS A 731 -8.27 -9.07 4.81
C LYS A 731 -8.55 -8.07 3.69
N SER A 732 -9.78 -7.58 3.56
CA SER A 732 -10.14 -6.58 2.54
C SER A 732 -9.43 -5.24 2.78
N HIS A 733 -9.31 -4.80 4.03
CA HIS A 733 -8.49 -3.62 4.37
C HIS A 733 -6.99 -3.84 4.08
N ALA A 734 -6.47 -5.05 4.29
CA ALA A 734 -5.10 -5.41 3.91
C ALA A 734 -4.89 -5.36 2.38
N GLN A 735 -5.87 -5.83 1.59
CA GLN A 735 -5.82 -5.71 0.13
C GLN A 735 -5.87 -4.25 -0.31
N ALA A 736 -6.69 -3.42 0.33
CA ALA A 736 -6.76 -1.99 0.04
C ALA A 736 -5.41 -1.30 0.33
N LEU A 737 -4.76 -1.65 1.44
CA LEU A 737 -3.46 -1.11 1.81
C LEU A 737 -2.36 -1.46 0.79
N ALA A 738 -2.35 -2.71 0.31
CA ALA A 738 -1.48 -3.19 -0.77
C ALA A 738 -1.51 -2.34 -2.05
N HIS A 739 -2.63 -1.64 -2.29
CA HIS A 739 -2.87 -0.86 -3.50
C HIS A 739 -2.73 0.66 -3.30
N GLY A 740 -2.15 1.11 -2.18
CA GLY A 740 -1.90 2.52 -1.88
C GLY A 740 -2.77 3.11 -0.76
N GLY A 741 -3.59 2.28 -0.10
CA GLY A 741 -4.42 2.68 1.04
C GLY A 741 -5.70 3.40 0.61
N GLU A 742 -6.86 2.85 0.97
CA GLU A 742 -8.15 3.51 0.78
C GLU A 742 -8.45 4.46 1.96
N PHE A 743 -9.18 5.55 1.71
CA PHE A 743 -9.53 6.52 2.76
C PHE A 743 -10.34 5.87 3.90
N ILE A 744 -11.25 4.95 3.58
CA ILE A 744 -12.02 4.19 4.55
C ILE A 744 -11.13 3.35 5.47
N THR A 745 -10.00 2.84 4.98
CA THR A 745 -9.02 2.11 5.81
C THR A 745 -8.39 3.01 6.88
N HIS A 746 -8.25 4.32 6.62
CA HIS A 746 -7.77 5.28 7.62
C HIS A 746 -8.80 5.51 8.72
N ILE A 747 -10.08 5.62 8.35
CA ILE A 747 -11.17 5.76 9.32
C ILE A 747 -11.31 4.46 10.13
N TRP A 748 -11.25 3.30 9.46
CA TRP A 748 -11.25 1.99 10.10
C TRP A 748 -10.11 1.83 11.11
N ALA A 749 -8.88 2.22 10.76
CA ALA A 749 -7.74 2.20 11.68
C ALA A 749 -7.98 3.11 12.89
N LEU A 750 -8.46 4.34 12.65
CA LEU A 750 -8.79 5.30 13.71
C LEU A 750 -9.86 4.74 14.69
N LEU A 751 -10.94 4.16 14.15
CA LEU A 751 -12.02 3.56 14.93
C LEU A 751 -11.55 2.30 15.69
N THR A 752 -10.65 1.52 15.09
CA THR A 752 -10.03 0.36 15.75
C THR A 752 -9.32 0.76 17.03
N HIS A 753 -8.52 1.84 16.97
CA HIS A 753 -7.84 2.38 18.15
C HIS A 753 -8.80 2.96 19.18
N GLY A 754 -9.95 3.46 18.71
CA GLY A 754 -11.07 3.86 19.56
C GLY A 754 -11.88 2.72 20.17
N GLY A 755 -11.48 1.46 19.97
CA GLY A 755 -12.21 0.29 20.47
C GLY A 755 -13.50 -0.02 19.71
N VAL A 756 -13.79 0.69 18.61
CA VAL A 756 -14.97 0.48 17.76
C VAL A 756 -14.60 -0.49 16.65
N LEU A 757 -14.80 -1.79 16.90
CA LEU A 757 -14.55 -2.85 15.92
C LEU A 757 -15.74 -3.09 15.00
N ARG A 758 -16.95 -2.95 15.55
CA ARG A 758 -18.27 -3.08 14.92
C ARG A 758 -19.28 -2.24 15.70
N TRP A 759 -20.33 -1.78 15.05
CA TRP A 759 -21.49 -1.20 15.76
C TRP A 759 -22.37 -2.32 16.29
N SER A 760 -22.77 -2.25 17.57
CA SER A 760 -23.70 -3.20 18.18
C SER A 760 -25.03 -3.17 17.43
N THR A 761 -25.41 -4.29 16.83
CA THR A 761 -26.75 -4.46 16.27
C THR A 761 -27.74 -4.71 17.39
N ALA A 762 -28.95 -4.15 17.31
CA ALA A 762 -29.98 -4.24 18.36
C ALA A 762 -30.28 -5.69 18.82
N ASP A 763 -30.04 -6.69 17.97
CA ASP A 763 -30.28 -8.11 18.27
C ASP A 763 -29.27 -8.74 19.26
N GLU A 764 -28.07 -8.17 19.45
CA GLU A 764 -27.08 -8.71 20.41
C GLU A 764 -27.43 -8.42 21.88
N ASN A 765 -28.35 -7.47 22.12
CA ASN A 765 -28.86 -7.17 23.45
C ASN A 765 -30.11 -7.98 23.82
N ALA A 766 -30.57 -8.89 22.95
CA ALA A 766 -31.67 -9.79 23.28
C ALA A 766 -31.19 -10.85 24.29
N PRO A 767 -31.91 -11.09 25.41
CA PRO A 767 -31.54 -12.13 26.34
C PRO A 767 -31.50 -13.49 25.63
N PRO A 768 -30.52 -14.35 25.94
CA PRO A 768 -30.45 -15.68 25.33
C PRO A 768 -31.78 -16.42 25.56
N PRO A 769 -32.29 -17.14 24.55
CA PRO A 769 -33.53 -17.90 24.72
C PRO A 769 -33.35 -18.87 25.90
N PRO A 770 -34.39 -19.04 26.75
CA PRO A 770 -34.28 -19.93 27.90
C PRO A 770 -33.89 -21.33 27.43
N PRO A 771 -33.01 -22.03 28.18
CA PRO A 771 -32.56 -23.36 27.80
C PRO A 771 -33.78 -24.28 27.63
N SER A 772 -33.86 -24.94 26.49
CA SER A 772 -34.86 -25.97 26.24
C SER A 772 -34.75 -27.04 27.31
N ALA A 773 -35.81 -27.19 28.11
CA ALA A 773 -35.97 -28.26 29.08
C ALA A 773 -36.18 -29.57 28.33
N ASP A 774 -35.09 -30.15 27.82
CA ASP A 774 -34.97 -31.57 27.50
C ASP A 774 -33.54 -31.86 27.04
N GLN A 775 -32.69 -32.18 28.01
CA GLN A 775 -31.54 -33.06 27.82
C GLN A 775 -31.03 -33.47 29.21
N SER A 776 -31.66 -34.52 29.75
CA SER A 776 -31.09 -35.34 30.81
C SER A 776 -29.76 -35.95 30.34
N PRO A 777 -28.72 -36.00 31.20
CA PRO A 777 -27.43 -36.57 30.83
C PRO A 777 -27.52 -38.09 30.72
N VAL A 778 -27.10 -38.62 29.57
CA VAL A 778 -26.64 -40.01 29.40
C VAL A 778 -25.23 -39.97 28.85
#